data_AF-A0A1I5APF5-F1
#
_entry.id   AF-A0A1I5APF5-F1
#
_cell.length_a   1.000
_cell.length_b   1.000
_cell.length_c   1.000
_cell.angle_alpha   90.00
_cell.angle_beta   90.00
_cell.angle_gamma   90.00
#
_symmetry.space_group_name_H-M   'P 1'
#
loop_
_entity.id
_entity.type
_entity.pdbx_description
1 polymer ?
#
loop_
_entity_poly.entity_id
_entity_poly.type
_entity_poly.pdbx_seq_one_letter_code
_entity_poly.pdbx_strand_id
1 'polypeptide(L)'
;MKKMKKAVALGLSIVMATSGAQLTGLGAMKAEAASNISRVSVHDPSIFAEDGKYYVFGSHIATASSDDLVNWTQVSRDYQDVSGNVIYGNLRENLAESFKWAGYDDGDCAGGNYAVWAPDVIYNPDYVWEDGSKGAYMLYYSASSTWRRSCIGYMVSKSYDGGYQYGGTVVYSGFTNTGSVNYDGNSKRDTTYTNDYLPFNDLIADGVIDGDVSTWKCFNKDGSWNNNYAPNAIDPTLFFDATGEHLYMVYGSWSGGLFILELDKTTGEAIYPGTDGVEETSGNYVDRYFGVHIAGGNHQSGEGPYIEYDKNTGYYYMYETYGGLTTTGGYNMRLFRSKNVYGPYVDPAGNEAGGSGVNCYKYGVKLIGNYQFYGQPGYRAAGHNSAMITDDGKYYLFYHQRFLDSSRGEGHEVRVRQQFLNEDDWLVTAVYENRNEQIQKYTKDDVVGSYEFVNHGNAEKDGSMISTESVTLNEDGTISGDKTGSWTMADAADYTYVTLNIGDATYKGVFFEQSNDNDEKTMTFTAIGNNNLAVWGSKFEESEDLVVGKVIDQLAGMLPDTTRENISLPKTLSGATITWSSDTPAVLSNEGVVSVPSVDTKVKLTATITCGAESRTAEYEIMVYDGPHIIAGYDFENVDGTSVSATGASVVGGNATLMGTASVINDETRGEVLKVENSEGNKQVNYLSLPNELFKDIDKSGYTVSMWVNIDASTWEHSALFEADMVSGGAVTGNYPMTRIGANLIGRINANDYSDAVPGIAYGELTGKWQLVTYTVDTKGIKVYLNGNQIVYDKKDISNCFSGKNAAIQNANHIMVGAGDIWSDEDCRNALFDDVRIYDTALTASEISSLYDATYMDNKEDEPKEPEHKVKPIAEEEPDAEGMTKVYIRLEDDEFYEEANVYAVDADGNPVGFGEEPGKAMVHIGNGWYSVNVPNELLASEADEEKIEQIEISETEEDLEEEIKEENKEDSEDAEQEILDAESEETKSEEIPTEETLLDKVEEVIEELVDEIKSAFSPMEVKAAESNIFADGVTLSVNNGKGYSIAGANSLFTMVRPSAEELMQEESEEPAEVPVEEPAHSEPAPTPQPAPSNQSSSSNQSSSSSSNSASTAVSAQPAANNTVTTVAEAQVPLAGDTKIASNKANKVTKTKATKSTTDTTEEKLSEEANTEETEENDTAENTEEASVASGESEKSVTEEAIEDEEVAKAALEEEINSNGFGIVPIVIIILIAFGGATTAYLLRKNK
;
A
#
# COMPACT_ATOMS: atom_id res chain seq x y z
N MET A 1 17.59 64.83 7.40
CA MET A 1 18.75 65.56 6.81
C MET A 1 19.25 64.83 5.56
N LYS A 2 18.95 65.30 4.34
CA LYS A 2 19.36 64.63 3.09
C LYS A 2 20.75 65.12 2.62
N LYS A 3 21.84 64.44 3.03
CA LYS A 3 23.16 64.39 2.32
C LYS A 3 24.26 63.51 2.94
N MET A 4 24.08 62.93 4.13
CA MET A 4 25.17 62.27 4.88
C MET A 4 25.03 60.74 5.06
N LYS A 5 24.35 60.05 4.13
CA LYS A 5 24.27 58.57 4.06
C LYS A 5 24.86 57.94 2.77
N LYS A 6 25.48 58.73 1.87
CA LYS A 6 26.13 58.25 0.62
C LYS A 6 27.67 58.28 0.68
N ALA A 7 28.27 57.95 1.83
CA ALA A 7 29.73 58.08 2.04
C ALA A 7 30.38 56.95 2.86
N VAL A 8 29.66 55.87 3.16
CA VAL A 8 30.18 54.70 3.92
C VAL A 8 30.13 53.40 3.11
N ALA A 9 29.14 53.26 2.21
CA ALA A 9 28.98 52.12 1.29
C ALA A 9 29.97 52.12 0.10
N LEU A 10 31.24 52.49 0.34
CA LEU A 10 32.31 52.49 -0.67
C LEU A 10 33.71 52.25 -0.05
N GLY A 11 33.75 51.51 1.06
CA GLY A 11 34.96 51.34 1.89
C GLY A 11 35.31 49.91 2.29
N LEU A 12 34.66 48.90 1.71
CA LEU A 12 34.81 47.49 2.12
C LEU A 12 34.96 46.49 0.95
N SER A 13 35.19 46.99 -0.27
CA SER A 13 35.32 46.18 -1.50
C SER A 13 36.75 46.11 -2.06
N ILE A 14 37.77 46.47 -1.28
CA ILE A 14 39.20 46.45 -1.71
C ILE A 14 40.10 45.88 -0.60
N VAL A 15 39.80 44.66 -0.12
CA VAL A 15 40.71 43.84 0.71
C VAL A 15 40.83 42.40 0.22
N MET A 16 39.85 41.85 -0.52
CA MET A 16 39.96 40.55 -1.21
C MET A 16 40.83 40.61 -2.50
N ALA A 17 42.04 41.18 -2.40
CA ALA A 17 42.86 41.47 -3.58
C ALA A 17 44.39 41.24 -3.44
N THR A 18 44.88 40.57 -2.38
CA THR A 18 46.24 39.96 -2.37
C THR A 18 46.39 38.85 -1.32
N SER A 19 45.90 37.64 -1.61
CA SER A 19 46.27 36.41 -0.88
C SER A 19 46.29 35.15 -1.77
N GLY A 20 46.40 35.33 -3.09
CA GLY A 20 46.59 34.25 -4.07
C GLY A 20 47.98 33.61 -4.01
N ALA A 21 48.31 32.99 -2.87
CA ALA A 21 49.45 32.11 -2.72
C ALA A 21 48.95 30.66 -2.85
N GLN A 22 48.98 30.12 -4.08
CA GLN A 22 48.51 28.77 -4.34
C GLN A 22 49.28 27.75 -3.48
N LEU A 23 48.57 26.98 -2.66
CA LEU A 23 49.16 25.87 -1.92
C LEU A 23 49.25 24.62 -2.83
N THR A 24 50.05 24.71 -3.90
CA THR A 24 50.37 23.57 -4.78
C THR A 24 51.23 22.55 -4.02
N GLY A 25 50.59 21.75 -3.15
CA GLY A 25 51.28 20.97 -2.12
C GLY A 25 50.60 19.66 -1.69
N LEU A 26 49.39 19.37 -2.17
CA LEU A 26 48.79 18.04 -2.14
C LEU A 26 48.60 17.57 -3.59
N GLY A 27 49.05 16.35 -3.88
CA GLY A 27 48.93 15.79 -5.22
C GLY A 27 47.52 15.27 -5.48
N ALA A 28 47.11 15.26 -6.74
CA ALA A 28 45.91 14.54 -7.17
C ALA A 28 46.08 13.04 -6.88
N MET A 29 45.54 12.59 -5.75
CA MET A 29 45.16 11.20 -5.60
C MET A 29 44.05 10.91 -6.61
N LYS A 30 44.06 9.73 -7.23
CA LYS A 30 42.83 9.23 -7.85
C LYS A 30 41.78 9.07 -6.74
N ALA A 31 40.58 9.58 -6.96
CA ALA A 31 39.42 9.16 -6.20
C ALA A 31 39.11 7.71 -6.63
N GLU A 32 39.57 6.75 -5.83
CA GLU A 32 39.15 5.36 -5.90
C GLU A 32 38.03 5.19 -4.87
N ALA A 33 36.91 4.58 -5.25
CA ALA A 33 35.73 4.44 -4.40
C ALA A 33 36.04 3.62 -3.14
N ALA A 34 35.36 3.94 -2.03
CA ALA A 34 35.52 3.20 -0.79
C ALA A 34 35.04 1.74 -0.94
N SER A 35 35.96 0.78 -0.83
CA SER A 35 35.68 -0.66 -0.99
C SER A 35 35.20 -1.37 0.28
N ASN A 36 35.00 -0.63 1.38
CA ASN A 36 34.45 -1.11 2.64
C ASN A 36 33.41 -0.07 3.08
N ILE A 37 32.22 -0.54 3.46
CA ILE A 37 31.10 0.31 3.86
C ILE A 37 30.58 -0.20 5.22
N SER A 38 30.67 0.64 6.25
CA SER A 38 30.18 0.32 7.60
C SER A 38 28.73 0.81 7.79
N ARG A 39 27.80 -0.12 7.98
CA ARG A 39 26.36 0.13 8.13
C ARG A 39 25.95 0.40 9.58
N VAL A 40 24.93 1.23 9.75
CA VAL A 40 24.26 1.53 11.02
C VAL A 40 22.75 1.55 10.84
N SER A 41 22.01 1.30 11.92
CA SER A 41 20.56 1.46 11.96
C SER A 41 20.26 2.69 12.81
N VAL A 42 19.74 3.72 12.15
CA VAL A 42 19.13 4.92 12.75
C VAL A 42 17.87 5.12 11.91
N HIS A 43 16.70 5.15 12.55
CA HIS A 43 15.43 5.46 11.90
C HIS A 43 15.30 6.99 11.91
N ASP A 44 14.71 7.57 10.88
CA ASP A 44 14.48 9.02 10.75
C ASP A 44 15.77 9.86 10.94
N PRO A 45 16.83 9.64 10.12
CA PRO A 45 18.13 10.25 10.33
C PRO A 45 18.22 11.73 9.89
N SER A 46 18.26 12.67 10.83
CA SER A 46 18.69 14.04 10.55
C SER A 46 20.21 14.21 10.63
N ILE A 47 20.79 14.79 9.57
CA ILE A 47 22.22 15.07 9.41
C ILE A 47 22.66 16.31 10.17
N PHE A 48 23.77 16.22 10.89
CA PHE A 48 24.46 17.36 11.48
C PHE A 48 25.98 17.24 11.22
N ALA A 49 26.64 18.36 10.92
CA ALA A 49 28.06 18.41 10.56
C ALA A 49 28.80 19.50 11.35
N GLU A 50 29.86 19.14 12.06
CA GLU A 50 30.66 20.05 12.90
C GLU A 50 32.11 19.55 13.01
N ASP A 51 33.09 20.46 13.07
CA ASP A 51 34.53 20.16 13.16
C ASP A 51 35.07 19.13 12.12
N GLY A 52 34.38 18.97 10.98
CA GLY A 52 34.73 18.00 9.92
C GLY A 52 34.23 16.57 10.18
N LYS A 53 33.30 16.39 11.12
CA LYS A 53 32.66 15.12 11.46
C LYS A 53 31.15 15.19 11.26
N TYR A 54 30.56 14.10 10.79
CA TYR A 54 29.14 13.99 10.48
C TYR A 54 28.42 13.11 11.51
N TYR A 55 27.20 13.50 11.88
CA TYR A 55 26.32 12.76 12.77
C TYR A 55 24.97 12.57 12.09
N VAL A 56 24.33 11.42 12.30
CA VAL A 56 22.89 11.28 12.09
C VAL A 56 22.22 10.99 13.43
N PHE A 57 21.34 11.90 13.84
CA PHE A 57 20.46 11.75 14.98
C PHE A 57 19.12 11.18 14.48
N GLY A 58 18.45 10.35 15.27
CA GLY A 58 17.22 9.74 14.81
C GLY A 58 16.28 9.27 15.93
N SER A 59 15.17 8.69 15.49
CA SER A 59 14.15 8.10 16.34
C SER A 59 14.73 7.10 17.36
N HIS A 60 13.99 6.93 18.46
CA HIS A 60 14.28 5.95 19.51
C HIS A 60 15.63 6.20 20.22
N ILE A 61 16.06 7.46 20.26
CA ILE A 61 17.35 7.94 20.78
C ILE A 61 18.58 7.25 20.14
N ALA A 62 18.41 6.74 18.91
CA ALA A 62 19.48 6.21 18.08
C ALA A 62 20.32 7.35 17.49
N THR A 63 21.62 7.11 17.35
CA THR A 63 22.57 8.09 16.79
C THR A 63 23.75 7.34 16.20
N ALA A 64 24.30 7.84 15.10
CA ALA A 64 25.54 7.36 14.51
C ALA A 64 26.41 8.53 14.03
N SER A 65 27.69 8.28 13.78
CA SER A 65 28.61 9.29 13.25
C SER A 65 29.60 8.71 12.23
N SER A 66 30.05 9.54 11.31
CA SER A 66 31.01 9.21 10.24
C SER A 66 32.01 10.34 10.05
N ASP A 67 33.21 10.01 9.60
CA ASP A 67 34.25 10.98 9.22
C ASP A 67 34.34 11.13 7.68
N ASP A 68 33.61 10.31 6.91
CA ASP A 68 33.76 10.18 5.45
C ASP A 68 32.44 10.05 4.65
N LEU A 69 31.27 10.14 5.29
CA LEU A 69 29.92 9.94 4.70
C LEU A 69 29.64 8.54 4.13
N VAL A 70 30.51 7.54 4.37
CA VAL A 70 30.37 6.17 3.85
C VAL A 70 30.42 5.14 4.99
N ASN A 71 31.38 5.31 5.90
CA ASN A 71 31.63 4.44 7.03
C ASN A 71 31.04 5.05 8.30
N TRP A 72 29.94 4.46 8.74
CA TRP A 72 29.21 4.90 9.92
C TRP A 72 29.54 4.05 11.14
N THR A 73 29.71 4.72 12.28
CA THR A 73 29.88 4.13 13.61
C THR A 73 28.65 4.43 14.45
N GLN A 74 28.00 3.40 14.98
CA GLN A 74 26.85 3.56 15.88
C GLN A 74 27.31 4.19 17.21
N VAL A 75 26.66 5.29 17.61
CA VAL A 75 26.92 6.02 18.86
C VAL A 75 25.93 5.58 19.96
N SER A 76 24.64 5.46 19.61
CA SER A 76 23.58 4.92 20.46
C SER A 76 22.60 4.08 19.63
N ARG A 77 21.82 3.23 20.30
CA ARG A 77 20.78 2.37 19.71
C ARG A 77 19.46 2.54 20.46
N ASP A 78 18.39 2.27 19.74
CA ASP A 78 16.98 2.13 20.10
C ASP A 78 16.75 1.83 21.59
N TYR A 79 16.59 2.89 22.39
CA TYR A 79 16.40 2.86 23.85
C TYR A 79 17.36 1.94 24.65
N GLN A 80 18.54 1.60 24.11
CA GLN A 80 19.44 0.60 24.69
C GLN A 80 19.98 1.01 26.07
N ASP A 81 20.19 2.31 26.26
CA ASP A 81 20.35 2.95 27.56
C ASP A 81 19.54 4.25 27.57
N VAL A 82 18.48 4.27 28.38
CA VAL A 82 17.62 5.44 28.67
C VAL A 82 17.99 6.15 29.97
N SER A 83 19.02 5.69 30.67
CA SER A 83 19.45 6.16 31.99
C SER A 83 20.78 6.92 31.97
N GLY A 84 21.65 6.59 31.01
CA GLY A 84 22.96 7.21 30.80
C GLY A 84 23.28 7.42 29.31
N ASN A 85 22.27 7.72 28.50
CA ASN A 85 22.45 7.97 27.07
C ASN A 85 23.45 9.12 26.83
N VAL A 86 24.35 8.96 25.86
CA VAL A 86 25.39 9.97 25.58
C VAL A 86 24.82 11.31 25.09
N ILE A 87 23.74 11.27 24.30
CA ILE A 87 23.06 12.48 23.80
C ILE A 87 22.03 12.97 24.84
N TYR A 88 21.08 12.10 25.23
CA TYR A 88 19.87 12.46 25.99
C TYR A 88 20.02 12.35 27.53
N GLY A 89 21.13 11.81 28.05
CA GLY A 89 21.32 11.57 29.48
C GLY A 89 20.34 10.54 30.06
N ASN A 90 19.76 10.85 31.22
CA ASN A 90 18.62 10.10 31.77
C ASN A 90 17.34 10.61 31.12
N LEU A 91 16.87 9.89 30.08
CA LEU A 91 15.76 10.29 29.22
C LEU A 91 14.50 10.67 30.01
N ARG A 92 14.17 9.90 31.05
CA ARG A 92 12.96 10.10 31.86
C ARG A 92 13.05 11.34 32.76
N GLU A 93 14.23 11.66 33.27
CA GLU A 93 14.43 12.84 34.12
C GLU A 93 14.62 14.11 33.27
N ASN A 94 15.27 14.00 32.12
CA ASN A 94 15.50 15.10 31.20
C ASN A 94 14.19 15.55 30.52
N LEU A 95 13.48 14.63 29.85
CA LEU A 95 12.27 14.96 29.08
C LEU A 95 10.99 14.94 29.94
N ALA A 96 11.11 15.04 31.27
CA ALA A 96 10.03 14.84 32.24
C ALA A 96 8.82 15.76 32.02
N GLU A 97 9.03 16.94 31.45
CA GLU A 97 7.99 17.94 31.18
C GLU A 97 7.15 17.59 29.93
N SER A 98 7.77 17.29 28.78
CA SER A 98 7.06 16.74 27.61
C SER A 98 6.38 15.42 27.95
N PHE A 99 7.03 14.59 28.79
CA PHE A 99 6.46 13.37 29.35
C PHE A 99 5.30 13.58 30.34
N LYS A 100 4.80 14.81 30.56
CA LYS A 100 3.45 15.07 31.12
C LYS A 100 2.34 14.98 30.07
N TRP A 101 2.64 15.19 28.79
CA TRP A 101 1.66 15.05 27.70
C TRP A 101 1.68 13.69 27.00
N ALA A 102 2.83 13.27 26.48
CA ALA A 102 2.99 12.12 25.60
C ALA A 102 4.41 11.50 25.72
N GLY A 103 4.69 10.38 25.04
CA GLY A 103 6.05 9.86 24.85
C GLY A 103 6.61 8.94 25.94
N TYR A 104 5.90 8.72 27.07
CA TYR A 104 6.33 7.78 28.11
C TYR A 104 5.16 7.12 28.87
N ASP A 105 5.18 5.79 28.97
CA ASP A 105 4.23 4.95 29.73
C ASP A 105 2.74 5.35 29.56
N ASP A 106 2.34 5.67 28.33
CA ASP A 106 1.01 6.16 28.03
C ASP A 106 0.58 5.92 26.58
N GLY A 107 -0.70 5.56 26.38
CA GLY A 107 -1.25 5.30 25.06
C GLY A 107 -0.55 4.12 24.40
N ASP A 108 -0.06 4.33 23.19
CA ASP A 108 0.58 3.28 22.38
C ASP A 108 1.98 2.90 22.94
N CYS A 109 2.60 3.77 23.75
CA CYS A 109 3.86 3.48 24.47
C CYS A 109 3.65 3.09 25.95
N ALA A 110 2.44 2.65 26.34
CA ALA A 110 2.16 2.18 27.70
C ALA A 110 2.97 0.93 28.10
N GLY A 111 3.10 0.70 29.41
CA GLY A 111 3.82 -0.46 29.98
C GLY A 111 5.26 -0.17 30.39
N GLY A 112 5.60 1.10 30.61
CA GLY A 112 6.94 1.59 30.94
C GLY A 112 7.83 1.91 29.75
N ASN A 113 7.27 1.93 28.53
CA ASN A 113 7.99 2.16 27.28
C ASN A 113 8.06 3.66 26.92
N TYR A 114 8.84 3.99 25.88
CA TYR A 114 9.10 5.35 25.40
C TYR A 114 8.74 5.50 23.92
N ALA A 115 8.36 6.70 23.52
CA ALA A 115 8.12 7.12 22.14
C ALA A 115 8.69 8.53 21.95
N VAL A 116 10.01 8.57 21.72
CA VAL A 116 10.79 9.76 21.34
C VAL A 116 11.26 9.56 19.91
N TRP A 117 10.82 10.42 18.99
CA TRP A 117 10.93 10.22 17.53
C TRP A 117 11.53 11.44 16.82
N ALA A 118 11.98 11.20 15.58
CA ALA A 118 12.35 12.20 14.57
C ALA A 118 12.95 13.49 15.13
N PRO A 119 14.20 13.45 15.64
CA PRO A 119 14.88 14.62 16.13
C PRO A 119 15.70 15.33 15.05
N ASP A 120 15.78 16.65 15.14
CA ASP A 120 16.68 17.47 14.33
C ASP A 120 17.62 18.31 15.20
N VAL A 121 18.80 18.63 14.66
CA VAL A 121 19.90 19.28 15.39
C VAL A 121 20.48 20.45 14.59
N ILE A 122 20.48 21.65 15.19
CA ILE A 122 21.06 22.85 14.61
C ILE A 122 21.98 23.57 15.60
N TYR A 123 23.06 24.19 15.11
CA TYR A 123 23.83 25.14 15.91
C TYR A 123 23.19 26.54 15.84
N ASN A 124 22.67 27.02 16.97
CA ASN A 124 22.13 28.36 17.11
C ASN A 124 23.16 29.29 17.78
N PRO A 125 23.82 30.20 17.04
CA PRO A 125 24.79 31.15 17.61
C PRO A 125 24.15 32.25 18.47
N ASP A 126 22.84 32.46 18.35
CA ASP A 126 22.11 33.53 19.01
C ASP A 126 21.45 33.12 20.34
N TYR A 127 21.32 31.82 20.63
CA TYR A 127 20.76 31.30 21.88
C TYR A 127 21.46 31.90 23.11
N VAL A 128 20.71 32.32 24.12
CA VAL A 128 21.23 32.98 25.34
C VAL A 128 21.03 32.10 26.57
N TRP A 129 22.13 31.66 27.17
CA TRP A 129 22.14 30.92 28.43
C TRP A 129 21.84 31.83 29.63
N GLU A 130 21.40 31.26 30.77
CA GLU A 130 21.16 32.00 32.03
C GLU A 130 22.40 32.79 32.51
N ASP A 131 23.60 32.31 32.20
CA ASP A 131 24.88 32.95 32.52
C ASP A 131 25.20 34.17 31.61
N GLY A 132 24.37 34.45 30.61
CA GLY A 132 24.53 35.50 29.61
C GLY A 132 25.51 35.17 28.48
N SER A 133 26.05 33.94 28.42
CA SER A 133 26.80 33.46 27.26
C SER A 133 25.88 33.13 26.09
N LYS A 134 26.43 33.20 24.86
CA LYS A 134 25.72 32.91 23.61
C LYS A 134 26.21 31.62 22.96
N GLY A 135 25.33 31.00 22.18
CA GLY A 135 25.62 29.83 21.34
C GLY A 135 25.23 28.52 22.02
N ALA A 136 24.40 27.73 21.34
CA ALA A 136 24.03 26.38 21.77
C ALA A 136 23.79 25.47 20.54
N TYR A 137 24.12 24.20 20.67
CA TYR A 137 23.54 23.16 19.82
C TYR A 137 22.14 22.87 20.36
N MET A 138 21.15 22.92 19.50
CA MET A 138 19.75 22.71 19.84
C MET A 138 19.27 21.42 19.19
N LEU A 139 18.65 20.54 19.97
CA LEU A 139 18.05 19.29 19.49
C LEU A 139 16.55 19.34 19.75
N TYR A 140 15.75 19.43 18.70
CA TYR A 140 14.29 19.36 18.79
C TYR A 140 13.88 17.90 18.57
N TYR A 141 12.89 17.42 19.31
CA TYR A 141 12.47 16.02 19.32
C TYR A 141 10.96 15.90 19.43
N SER A 142 10.43 14.82 18.87
CA SER A 142 9.02 14.46 18.99
C SER A 142 8.80 13.57 20.22
N ALA A 143 7.71 13.77 20.95
CA ALA A 143 7.23 12.85 21.99
C ALA A 143 5.76 12.51 21.74
N SER A 144 5.42 11.23 21.54
CA SER A 144 4.10 10.81 21.05
C SER A 144 3.47 9.68 21.89
N SER A 145 2.14 9.63 21.96
CA SER A 145 1.40 8.58 22.67
C SER A 145 0.16 8.07 21.92
N THR A 146 -0.30 8.77 20.88
CA THR A 146 -1.21 8.23 19.85
C THR A 146 -0.86 8.87 18.51
N TRP A 147 -1.40 8.33 17.41
CA TRP A 147 -1.31 8.88 16.04
C TRP A 147 -1.67 10.37 15.89
N ARG A 148 -2.28 10.99 16.91
CA ARG A 148 -2.61 12.43 16.96
C ARG A 148 -2.11 13.16 18.21
N ARG A 149 -1.82 12.46 19.31
CA ARG A 149 -1.47 13.06 20.60
C ARG A 149 0.04 13.02 20.82
N SER A 150 0.66 14.14 20.48
CA SER A 150 2.10 14.33 20.48
C SER A 150 2.46 15.74 20.93
N CYS A 151 3.75 15.97 21.20
CA CYS A 151 4.31 17.31 21.34
C CYS A 151 5.77 17.34 20.88
N ILE A 152 6.21 18.49 20.38
CA ILE A 152 7.61 18.74 20.03
C ILE A 152 8.28 19.48 21.19
N GLY A 153 9.30 18.86 21.76
CA GLY A 153 10.18 19.45 22.77
C GLY A 153 11.53 19.82 22.19
N TYR A 154 12.33 20.58 22.94
CA TYR A 154 13.72 20.83 22.58
C TYR A 154 14.65 20.75 23.78
N MET A 155 15.90 20.42 23.48
CA MET A 155 17.03 20.43 24.40
C MET A 155 18.14 21.33 23.87
N VAL A 156 19.03 21.79 24.76
CA VAL A 156 20.20 22.59 24.42
C VAL A 156 21.48 22.02 25.04
N SER A 157 22.59 22.15 24.33
CA SER A 157 23.93 21.80 24.82
C SER A 157 24.99 22.81 24.40
N LYS A 158 26.12 22.84 25.13
CA LYS A 158 27.35 23.54 24.73
C LYS A 158 28.32 22.62 23.95
N SER A 159 27.93 21.37 23.66
CA SER A 159 28.63 20.41 22.78
C SER A 159 27.66 19.67 21.88
N TYR A 160 28.02 19.41 20.62
CA TYR A 160 27.13 18.72 19.67
C TYR A 160 26.95 17.22 19.98
N ASP A 161 27.96 16.61 20.61
CA ASP A 161 28.09 15.17 20.81
C ASP A 161 27.50 14.65 22.14
N GLY A 162 26.88 15.53 22.95
CA GLY A 162 26.17 15.11 24.16
C GLY A 162 25.90 16.21 25.17
N GLY A 163 25.33 15.81 26.31
CA GLY A 163 25.05 16.71 27.44
C GLY A 163 23.84 17.63 27.28
N TYR A 164 22.96 17.30 26.32
CA TYR A 164 21.73 18.04 26.04
C TYR A 164 20.79 18.04 27.25
N GLN A 165 20.26 19.22 27.59
CA GLN A 165 19.33 19.44 28.69
C GLN A 165 18.05 20.08 28.15
N TYR A 166 16.90 19.62 28.63
CA TYR A 166 15.57 20.15 28.28
C TYR A 166 15.51 21.68 28.40
N GLY A 167 15.06 22.34 27.32
CA GLY A 167 14.78 23.77 27.27
C GLY A 167 13.29 24.05 27.46
N GLY A 168 12.45 23.51 26.57
CA GLY A 168 11.01 23.78 26.52
C GLY A 168 10.22 22.79 25.65
N THR A 169 8.91 23.00 25.55
CA THR A 169 8.00 22.23 24.67
C THR A 169 7.14 23.20 23.87
N VAL A 170 7.34 23.22 22.55
CA VAL A 170 7.00 24.36 21.67
C VAL A 170 5.70 24.17 20.88
N VAL A 171 5.23 22.94 20.67
CA VAL A 171 3.92 22.68 20.06
C VAL A 171 3.35 21.34 20.53
N TYR A 172 2.02 21.28 20.64
CA TYR A 172 1.25 20.13 21.14
C TYR A 172 0.10 19.81 20.16
N SER A 173 -0.24 18.53 20.01
CA SER A 173 -1.39 18.05 19.22
C SER A 173 -2.25 17.06 19.99
N GLY A 174 -3.50 16.84 19.54
CA GLY A 174 -4.39 15.82 20.10
C GLY A 174 -5.12 16.23 21.38
N PHE A 175 -5.13 17.52 21.73
CA PHE A 175 -5.92 18.06 22.83
C PHE A 175 -7.39 18.27 22.42
N THR A 176 -8.29 18.39 23.39
CA THR A 176 -9.74 18.40 23.16
C THR A 176 -10.49 19.44 24.00
N ASN A 177 -11.72 19.74 23.58
CA ASN A 177 -12.65 20.71 24.18
C ASN A 177 -14.08 20.12 24.27
N THR A 178 -14.20 18.83 24.63
CA THR A 178 -15.49 18.11 24.73
C THR A 178 -16.36 18.53 25.93
N GLY A 179 -15.93 19.52 26.71
CA GLY A 179 -16.62 20.00 27.91
C GLY A 179 -16.48 19.10 29.15
N SER A 180 -15.70 18.02 29.07
CA SER A 180 -15.42 17.10 30.17
C SER A 180 -14.05 16.42 30.01
N VAL A 181 -13.47 15.95 31.12
CA VAL A 181 -12.24 15.15 31.15
C VAL A 181 -12.29 14.04 30.11
N ASN A 182 -11.24 13.94 29.29
CA ASN A 182 -11.20 13.07 28.12
C ASN A 182 -9.88 12.29 28.05
N TYR A 183 -9.88 11.11 27.43
CA TYR A 183 -8.72 10.21 27.36
C TYR A 183 -8.56 9.68 25.93
N ASP A 184 -7.32 9.59 25.43
CA ASP A 184 -7.05 9.13 24.06
C ASP A 184 -6.12 7.90 24.03
N GLY A 185 -6.54 6.85 23.33
CA GLY A 185 -5.89 5.54 23.34
C GLY A 185 -5.88 4.86 24.72
N ASN A 186 -4.87 4.04 24.98
CA ASN A 186 -4.64 3.40 26.28
C ASN A 186 -4.02 4.38 27.32
N SER A 187 -4.71 5.49 27.57
CA SER A 187 -4.24 6.60 28.40
C SER A 187 -5.09 6.84 29.65
N LYS A 188 -4.52 7.60 30.60
CA LYS A 188 -5.20 8.17 31.76
C LYS A 188 -4.93 9.68 31.92
N ARG A 189 -4.35 10.30 30.90
CA ARG A 189 -4.02 11.74 30.86
C ARG A 189 -5.21 12.50 30.29
N ASP A 190 -5.60 13.58 30.97
CA ASP A 190 -6.74 14.37 30.53
C ASP A 190 -6.36 15.20 29.29
N THR A 191 -6.97 14.90 28.15
CA THR A 191 -6.66 15.62 26.91
C THR A 191 -7.33 17.00 26.82
N THR A 192 -8.11 17.41 27.83
CA THR A 192 -8.75 18.74 27.85
C THR A 192 -7.71 19.86 27.76
N TYR A 193 -7.88 20.80 26.82
CA TYR A 193 -6.91 21.85 26.52
C TYR A 193 -6.54 22.77 27.72
N THR A 194 -7.40 22.83 28.75
CA THR A 194 -7.20 23.64 29.96
C THR A 194 -6.29 23.00 31.03
N ASN A 195 -5.63 21.88 30.75
CA ASN A 195 -4.73 21.24 31.71
C ASN A 195 -3.46 22.08 31.99
N ASP A 196 -2.87 21.91 33.17
CA ASP A 196 -1.73 22.72 33.66
C ASP A 196 -0.36 22.31 33.10
N TYR A 197 -0.34 21.28 32.25
CA TYR A 197 0.80 20.84 31.43
C TYR A 197 0.62 21.16 29.93
N LEU A 198 -0.35 22.01 29.60
CA LEU A 198 -0.56 22.57 28.26
C LEU A 198 -0.46 24.10 28.31
N PRO A 199 0.14 24.76 27.30
CA PRO A 199 0.48 26.19 27.35
C PRO A 199 -0.74 27.11 27.22
N PHE A 200 -1.90 26.61 26.80
CA PHE A 200 -3.04 27.42 26.35
C PHE A 200 -3.59 28.37 27.42
N ASN A 201 -3.60 27.98 28.70
CA ASN A 201 -4.05 28.87 29.77
C ASN A 201 -3.20 30.15 29.86
N ASP A 202 -1.87 30.01 29.71
CA ASP A 202 -0.91 31.10 29.85
C ASP A 202 -0.82 31.91 28.55
N LEU A 203 -0.84 31.26 27.38
CA LEU A 203 -0.92 31.94 26.07
C LEU A 203 -2.17 32.83 25.94
N ILE A 204 -3.31 32.40 26.51
CA ILE A 204 -4.54 33.20 26.58
C ILE A 204 -4.42 34.32 27.63
N ALA A 205 -3.74 34.08 28.76
CA ALA A 205 -3.60 35.06 29.84
C ALA A 205 -2.65 36.22 29.47
N ASP A 206 -1.57 35.93 28.76
CA ASP A 206 -0.62 36.92 28.23
C ASP A 206 -1.12 37.56 26.92
N GLY A 207 -2.16 36.99 26.30
CA GLY A 207 -2.81 37.51 25.09
C GLY A 207 -2.04 37.25 23.80
N VAL A 208 -1.27 36.15 23.77
CA VAL A 208 -0.57 35.63 22.59
C VAL A 208 -1.58 35.04 21.61
N ILE A 209 -2.55 34.26 22.11
CA ILE A 209 -3.71 33.77 21.36
C ILE A 209 -5.00 34.24 22.03
N ASP A 210 -6.11 34.29 21.31
CA ASP A 210 -7.41 34.61 21.90
C ASP A 210 -8.01 33.42 22.68
N GLY A 211 -8.81 33.75 23.68
CA GLY A 211 -9.52 32.77 24.51
C GLY A 211 -10.90 32.35 24.00
N ASP A 212 -11.32 32.73 22.78
CA ASP A 212 -12.60 32.28 22.22
C ASP A 212 -12.41 30.96 21.46
N VAL A 213 -12.29 29.89 22.24
CA VAL A 213 -12.13 28.51 21.76
C VAL A 213 -13.28 28.00 20.88
N SER A 214 -14.37 28.76 20.72
CA SER A 214 -15.41 28.46 19.71
C SER A 214 -14.97 28.80 18.28
N THR A 215 -13.87 29.53 18.13
CA THR A 215 -13.27 29.91 16.84
C THR A 215 -12.06 29.06 16.45
N TRP A 216 -11.64 28.09 17.29
CA TRP A 216 -10.45 27.26 17.07
C TRP A 216 -10.77 26.08 16.13
N LYS A 217 -10.18 26.07 14.94
CA LYS A 217 -10.45 25.10 13.86
C LYS A 217 -9.93 23.68 14.15
N CYS A 218 -9.00 23.53 15.11
CA CYS A 218 -8.47 22.25 15.56
C CYS A 218 -9.46 21.41 16.39
N PHE A 219 -10.65 21.93 16.67
CA PHE A 219 -11.75 21.15 17.26
C PHE A 219 -12.84 20.83 16.22
N ASN A 220 -13.27 19.57 16.24
CA ASN A 220 -14.52 19.14 15.64
C ASN A 220 -15.71 19.74 16.41
N LYS A 221 -16.91 19.65 15.84
CA LYS A 221 -18.16 20.19 16.40
C LYS A 221 -18.55 19.61 17.78
N ASP A 222 -18.03 18.44 18.14
CA ASP A 222 -18.20 17.78 19.44
C ASP A 222 -17.08 18.13 20.45
N GLY A 223 -16.08 18.89 20.03
CA GLY A 223 -14.88 19.22 20.82
C GLY A 223 -13.76 18.18 20.72
N SER A 224 -13.89 17.13 19.90
CA SER A 224 -12.78 16.21 19.62
C SER A 224 -11.73 16.85 18.70
N TRP A 225 -10.54 16.24 18.60
CA TRP A 225 -9.44 16.75 17.77
C TRP A 225 -9.75 16.63 16.27
N ASN A 226 -9.67 17.74 15.53
CA ASN A 226 -9.84 17.80 14.07
C ASN A 226 -8.51 17.51 13.36
N ASN A 227 -8.21 16.22 13.17
CA ASN A 227 -7.03 15.76 12.43
C ASN A 227 -7.11 15.96 10.91
N ASN A 228 -8.17 16.55 10.36
CA ASN A 228 -8.21 16.89 8.92
C ASN A 228 -7.63 18.29 8.66
N TYR A 229 -7.57 19.13 9.71
CA TYR A 229 -7.04 20.49 9.68
C TYR A 229 -5.78 20.68 10.53
N ALA A 230 -5.70 20.05 11.72
CA ALA A 230 -4.60 20.27 12.65
C ALA A 230 -3.52 19.18 12.55
N PRO A 231 -2.22 19.54 12.64
CA PRO A 231 -1.11 18.62 12.42
C PRO A 231 -0.90 17.66 13.60
N ASN A 232 -0.36 16.46 13.35
CA ASN A 232 0.29 15.72 14.43
C ASN A 232 1.60 16.44 14.78
N ALA A 233 1.81 16.79 16.06
CA ALA A 233 2.96 17.56 16.51
C ALA A 233 4.19 16.64 16.71
N ILE A 234 4.72 16.16 15.58
CA ILE A 234 5.97 15.42 15.46
C ILE A 234 6.77 15.90 14.24
N ASP A 235 7.94 15.32 14.05
CA ASP A 235 8.87 15.48 12.93
C ASP A 235 9.35 16.93 12.67
N PRO A 236 9.96 17.60 13.68
CA PRO A 236 10.60 18.90 13.49
C PRO A 236 11.85 18.83 12.60
N THR A 237 11.98 19.78 11.68
CA THR A 237 13.26 20.21 11.07
C THR A 237 13.44 21.71 11.24
N LEU A 238 14.67 22.13 11.55
CA LEU A 238 15.06 23.49 11.88
C LEU A 238 15.91 24.09 10.76
N PHE A 239 15.62 25.33 10.36
CA PHE A 239 16.43 26.03 9.36
C PHE A 239 16.43 27.55 9.56
N PHE A 240 17.55 28.17 9.23
CA PHE A 240 17.62 29.63 9.12
C PHE A 240 17.14 30.07 7.73
N ASP A 241 16.59 31.28 7.63
CA ASP A 241 16.32 31.88 6.32
C ASP A 241 17.62 32.24 5.56
N ALA A 242 17.46 32.63 4.28
CA ALA A 242 18.50 33.10 3.38
C ALA A 242 19.38 34.28 3.89
N THR A 243 18.98 34.93 4.98
CA THR A 243 19.66 36.08 5.61
C THR A 243 20.28 35.75 6.96
N GLY A 244 19.80 34.69 7.64
CA GLY A 244 20.11 34.36 9.03
C GLY A 244 19.42 35.27 10.06
N GLU A 245 18.49 36.14 9.65
CA GLU A 245 17.77 37.03 10.58
C GLU A 245 16.70 36.25 11.36
N HIS A 246 15.98 35.29 10.75
CA HIS A 246 14.99 34.43 11.41
C HIS A 246 15.38 32.94 11.42
N LEU A 247 14.83 32.20 12.39
CA LEU A 247 14.95 30.74 12.54
C LEU A 247 13.54 30.14 12.48
N TYR A 248 13.38 29.07 11.73
CA TYR A 248 12.11 28.41 11.49
C TYR A 248 12.16 26.92 11.90
N MET A 249 10.99 26.40 12.24
CA MET A 249 10.74 24.96 12.41
C MET A 249 9.62 24.57 11.45
N VAL A 250 9.91 23.68 10.50
CA VAL A 250 8.87 22.94 9.77
C VAL A 250 8.58 21.64 10.54
N TYR A 251 7.32 21.23 10.63
CA TYR A 251 6.93 20.00 11.31
C TYR A 251 5.59 19.46 10.81
N GLY A 252 5.31 18.18 11.10
CA GLY A 252 4.02 17.55 10.83
C GLY A 252 4.14 16.10 10.37
N SER A 253 3.11 15.30 10.67
CA SER A 253 2.94 13.95 10.14
C SER A 253 1.45 13.67 9.90
N TRP A 254 1.13 13.39 8.63
CA TRP A 254 -0.21 13.12 8.10
C TRP A 254 -1.21 14.19 8.57
N SER A 255 -2.42 13.78 8.94
CA SER A 255 -3.42 14.61 9.63
C SER A 255 -3.69 15.94 8.90
N GLY A 256 -3.55 17.08 9.58
CA GLY A 256 -3.73 18.41 9.00
C GLY A 256 -2.64 18.87 8.04
N GLY A 257 -1.59 18.07 7.80
CA GLY A 257 -0.45 18.43 6.94
C GLY A 257 0.77 18.97 7.71
N LEU A 258 1.65 19.60 6.95
CA LEU A 258 2.93 20.17 7.37
C LEU A 258 2.79 21.69 7.62
N PHE A 259 3.41 22.17 8.69
CA PHE A 259 3.31 23.57 9.13
C PHE A 259 4.69 24.16 9.42
N ILE A 260 4.83 25.48 9.26
CA ILE A 260 6.01 26.26 9.66
C ILE A 260 5.68 27.23 10.79
N LEU A 261 6.48 27.17 11.86
CA LEU A 261 6.54 28.17 12.94
C LEU A 261 7.88 28.92 12.91
N GLU A 262 7.86 30.20 13.30
CA GLU A 262 9.08 30.95 13.61
C GLU A 262 9.52 30.66 15.07
N LEU A 263 10.82 30.69 15.34
CA LEU A 263 11.41 30.44 16.65
C LEU A 263 12.22 31.66 17.12
N ASP A 264 12.09 32.04 18.40
CA ASP A 264 12.94 33.08 18.99
C ASP A 264 14.36 32.55 19.11
N LYS A 265 15.26 33.04 18.26
CA LYS A 265 16.68 32.66 18.23
C LYS A 265 17.40 32.81 19.56
N THR A 266 16.90 33.60 20.51
CA THR A 266 17.52 33.78 21.83
C THR A 266 17.09 32.75 22.87
N THR A 267 15.96 32.06 22.68
CA THR A 267 15.40 31.11 23.65
C THR A 267 15.11 29.72 23.09
N GLY A 268 14.79 29.59 21.80
CA GLY A 268 14.25 28.37 21.19
C GLY A 268 12.72 28.23 21.26
N GLU A 269 12.03 29.16 21.93
CA GLU A 269 10.57 29.10 22.06
C GLU A 269 9.86 29.54 20.76
N ALA A 270 8.67 29.00 20.50
CA ALA A 270 7.89 29.33 19.31
C ALA A 270 7.28 30.73 19.35
N ILE A 271 7.38 31.44 18.22
CA ILE A 271 6.70 32.71 17.96
C ILE A 271 5.39 32.40 17.23
N TYR A 272 4.34 32.14 18.02
CA TYR A 272 3.01 31.83 17.50
C TYR A 272 2.39 33.03 16.74
N PRO A 273 1.71 32.83 15.59
CA PRO A 273 1.10 33.92 14.83
C PRO A 273 0.03 34.72 15.57
N GLY A 274 -0.61 34.13 16.58
CA GLY A 274 -1.59 34.78 17.46
C GLY A 274 -2.97 35.04 16.87
N THR A 275 -3.08 35.11 15.54
CA THR A 275 -4.35 35.20 14.80
C THR A 275 -4.34 34.31 13.56
N ASP A 276 -5.48 33.67 13.25
CA ASP A 276 -5.68 33.01 11.97
C ASP A 276 -5.64 34.01 10.81
N GLY A 277 -5.17 33.58 9.64
CA GLY A 277 -5.05 34.44 8.46
C GLY A 277 -4.63 33.69 7.20
N VAL A 278 -3.95 34.40 6.32
CA VAL A 278 -3.33 33.94 5.07
C VAL A 278 -1.97 34.63 4.95
N GLU A 279 -0.93 33.92 4.51
CA GLU A 279 0.38 34.51 4.22
C GLU A 279 0.35 35.12 2.81
N GLU A 280 0.60 36.44 2.71
CA GLU A 280 0.32 37.24 1.51
C GLU A 280 1.13 36.82 0.26
N THR A 281 2.28 36.17 0.43
CA THR A 281 3.17 35.75 -0.66
C THR A 281 2.78 34.38 -1.24
N SER A 282 2.30 33.47 -0.39
CA SER A 282 2.02 32.08 -0.74
C SER A 282 0.55 31.73 -0.90
N GLY A 283 -0.38 32.54 -0.36
CA GLY A 283 -1.79 32.18 -0.28
C GLY A 283 -2.09 31.07 0.74
N ASN A 284 -1.06 30.50 1.40
CA ASN A 284 -1.21 29.47 2.41
C ASN A 284 -1.93 30.02 3.65
N TYR A 285 -2.77 29.18 4.27
CA TYR A 285 -3.51 29.58 5.46
C TYR A 285 -2.62 29.58 6.71
N VAL A 286 -2.91 30.52 7.61
CA VAL A 286 -2.23 30.67 8.90
C VAL A 286 -3.20 30.28 10.02
N ASP A 287 -2.71 29.47 10.95
CA ASP A 287 -3.35 29.18 12.23
C ASP A 287 -2.65 29.97 13.34
N ARG A 288 -3.43 30.52 14.28
CA ARG A 288 -2.91 31.32 15.41
C ARG A 288 -1.86 30.60 16.29
N TYR A 289 -1.83 29.26 16.29
CA TYR A 289 -0.96 28.45 17.12
C TYR A 289 -0.09 27.47 16.33
N PHE A 290 -0.60 26.85 15.26
CA PHE A 290 0.19 25.89 14.47
C PHE A 290 1.11 26.53 13.42
N GLY A 291 0.96 27.83 13.11
CA GLY A 291 1.80 28.48 12.11
C GLY A 291 1.17 28.48 10.71
N VAL A 292 2.01 28.48 9.68
CA VAL A 292 1.56 28.50 8.26
C VAL A 292 1.55 27.07 7.71
N HIS A 293 0.42 26.60 7.21
CA HIS A 293 0.32 25.28 6.54
C HIS A 293 0.95 25.34 5.16
N ILE A 294 1.87 24.44 4.83
CA ILE A 294 2.59 24.44 3.54
C ILE A 294 2.27 23.27 2.62
N ALA A 295 1.81 22.14 3.16
CA ALA A 295 1.59 20.90 2.40
C ALA A 295 0.68 19.92 3.14
N GLY A 296 -0.03 19.04 2.43
CA GLY A 296 -0.83 17.96 3.03
C GLY A 296 -2.29 18.34 3.34
N GLY A 297 -2.83 17.75 4.42
CA GLY A 297 -4.22 17.94 4.87
C GLY A 297 -5.11 16.70 4.72
N ASN A 298 -6.30 16.76 5.33
CA ASN A 298 -7.35 15.71 5.31
C ASN A 298 -6.85 14.28 5.59
N HIS A 299 -5.84 14.12 6.44
CA HIS A 299 -5.26 12.83 6.83
C HIS A 299 -4.65 12.02 5.67
N GLN A 300 -4.21 12.69 4.60
CA GLN A 300 -3.27 12.11 3.62
C GLN A 300 -1.92 11.79 4.30
N SER A 301 -1.11 10.94 3.67
CA SER A 301 0.27 10.70 4.13
C SER A 301 1.19 11.86 3.73
N GLY A 302 2.08 12.25 4.64
CA GLY A 302 3.07 13.32 4.46
C GLY A 302 3.76 13.56 5.80
N GLU A 303 5.01 13.14 5.94
CA GLU A 303 5.78 13.18 7.19
C GLU A 303 7.30 13.27 6.94
N GLY A 304 8.09 13.45 8.00
CA GLY A 304 9.52 13.73 7.90
C GLY A 304 9.85 14.93 6.99
N PRO A 305 9.28 16.14 7.25
CA PRO A 305 9.54 17.31 6.44
C PRO A 305 10.98 17.81 6.64
N TYR A 306 11.67 18.16 5.56
CA TYR A 306 12.99 18.77 5.62
C TYR A 306 13.11 19.94 4.65
N ILE A 307 13.62 21.09 5.10
CA ILE A 307 13.81 22.28 4.27
C ILE A 307 15.28 22.70 4.30
N GLU A 308 15.92 22.72 3.13
CA GLU A 308 17.31 23.16 2.94
C GLU A 308 17.35 24.36 1.98
N TYR A 309 18.11 25.41 2.33
CA TYR A 309 18.22 26.63 1.52
C TYR A 309 19.51 26.66 0.69
N ASP A 310 19.36 26.56 -0.62
CA ASP A 310 20.48 26.75 -1.53
C ASP A 310 20.70 28.23 -1.89
N LYS A 311 21.80 28.79 -1.41
CA LYS A 311 22.30 30.13 -1.77
C LYS A 311 22.69 30.31 -3.24
N ASN A 312 22.92 29.23 -4.00
CA ASN A 312 23.40 29.29 -5.38
C ASN A 312 22.24 29.55 -6.36
N THR A 313 21.18 28.73 -6.28
CA THR A 313 19.92 28.89 -7.03
C THR A 313 18.95 29.86 -6.34
N GLY A 314 19.10 30.05 -5.03
CA GLY A 314 18.20 30.85 -4.19
C GLY A 314 16.84 30.18 -3.94
N TYR A 315 16.77 28.85 -3.96
CA TYR A 315 15.56 28.08 -3.60
C TYR A 315 15.67 27.51 -2.18
N TYR A 316 14.54 27.50 -1.46
CA TYR A 316 14.29 26.53 -0.40
C TYR A 316 13.79 25.25 -1.06
N TYR A 317 14.49 24.14 -0.89
CA TYR A 317 14.02 22.81 -1.32
C TYR A 317 13.31 22.14 -0.16
N MET A 318 12.06 21.74 -0.35
CA MET A 318 11.27 21.02 0.64
C MET A 318 11.18 19.55 0.25
N TYR A 319 11.55 18.70 1.20
CA TYR A 319 11.36 17.27 1.16
C TYR A 319 10.21 16.89 2.10
N GLU A 320 9.47 15.85 1.74
CA GLU A 320 8.54 15.13 2.62
C GLU A 320 8.45 13.66 2.18
N THR A 321 7.86 12.78 2.99
CA THR A 321 7.70 11.36 2.65
C THR A 321 6.22 10.93 2.64
N TYR A 322 5.79 10.27 1.56
CA TYR A 322 4.44 9.68 1.43
C TYR A 322 4.45 8.16 1.65
N GLY A 323 3.27 7.58 1.87
CA GLY A 323 3.11 6.16 2.20
C GLY A 323 3.38 5.86 3.68
N GLY A 324 3.44 4.58 4.04
CA GLY A 324 3.81 4.11 5.37
C GLY A 324 5.21 3.51 5.42
N LEU A 325 5.91 3.71 6.54
CA LEU A 325 7.34 3.38 6.72
C LEU A 325 7.72 1.89 6.59
N THR A 326 6.77 0.96 6.64
CA THR A 326 7.06 -0.49 6.65
C THR A 326 7.50 -1.02 5.28
N THR A 327 8.09 -2.22 5.24
CA THR A 327 8.60 -2.87 4.01
C THR A 327 7.52 -3.03 2.91
N THR A 328 6.24 -3.00 3.26
CA THR A 328 5.10 -3.04 2.34
C THR A 328 4.20 -1.79 2.39
N GLY A 329 4.57 -0.76 3.16
CA GLY A 329 3.75 0.44 3.35
C GLY A 329 3.84 1.50 2.24
N GLY A 330 4.78 1.35 1.30
CA GLY A 330 4.93 2.25 0.14
C GLY A 330 5.72 3.54 0.39
N TYR A 331 6.57 3.59 1.43
CA TYR A 331 7.34 4.80 1.79
C TYR A 331 8.19 5.35 0.62
N ASN A 332 7.94 6.60 0.22
CA ASN A 332 8.60 7.26 -0.90
C ASN A 332 8.82 8.77 -0.65
N MET A 333 10.05 9.24 -0.86
CA MET A 333 10.43 10.66 -0.73
C MET A 333 9.88 11.51 -1.87
N ARG A 334 9.49 12.74 -1.54
CA ARG A 334 8.99 13.78 -2.45
C ARG A 334 9.87 15.02 -2.37
N LEU A 335 9.94 15.78 -3.48
CA LEU A 335 10.68 17.04 -3.57
C LEU A 335 9.83 18.14 -4.23
N PHE A 336 9.86 19.31 -3.60
CA PHE A 336 9.29 20.58 -4.05
C PHE A 336 10.31 21.72 -3.84
N ARG A 337 10.02 22.92 -4.32
CA ARG A 337 10.83 24.12 -4.03
C ARG A 337 10.03 25.41 -3.96
N SER A 338 10.56 26.41 -3.25
CA SER A 338 10.03 27.77 -3.23
C SER A 338 11.11 28.85 -3.14
N LYS A 339 10.77 30.09 -3.48
CA LYS A 339 11.61 31.29 -3.26
C LYS A 339 11.32 31.99 -1.92
N ASN A 340 10.25 31.59 -1.24
CA ASN A 340 9.79 32.14 0.04
C ASN A 340 9.69 31.02 1.08
N VAL A 341 9.97 31.33 2.35
CA VAL A 341 9.98 30.36 3.46
C VAL A 341 8.64 29.63 3.58
N TYR A 342 7.53 30.37 3.43
CA TYR A 342 6.16 29.88 3.58
C TYR A 342 5.55 29.33 2.28
N GLY A 343 6.32 29.21 1.20
CA GLY A 343 5.84 28.71 -0.08
C GLY A 343 5.39 29.82 -1.08
N PRO A 344 4.60 29.47 -2.09
CA PRO A 344 4.07 28.14 -2.33
C PRO A 344 5.23 27.20 -2.72
N TYR A 345 5.19 25.96 -2.22
CA TYR A 345 6.17 24.94 -2.58
C TYR A 345 5.65 24.20 -3.80
N VAL A 346 6.23 24.46 -4.96
CA VAL A 346 5.82 23.89 -6.25
C VAL A 346 6.69 22.70 -6.64
N ASP A 347 6.14 21.81 -7.46
CA ASP A 347 6.85 20.71 -8.13
C ASP A 347 7.18 21.04 -9.62
N PRO A 348 7.91 20.19 -10.37
CA PRO A 348 8.25 20.45 -11.78
C PRO A 348 7.05 20.59 -12.72
N ALA A 349 5.91 19.97 -12.40
CA ALA A 349 4.67 20.11 -13.16
C ALA A 349 3.85 21.35 -12.75
N GLY A 350 4.30 22.09 -11.72
CA GLY A 350 3.69 23.35 -11.27
C GLY A 350 2.62 23.19 -10.19
N ASN A 351 2.40 21.99 -9.65
CA ASN A 351 1.42 21.78 -8.58
C ASN A 351 1.98 22.27 -7.24
N GLU A 352 1.15 22.92 -6.44
CA GLU A 352 1.51 23.39 -5.10
C GLU A 352 1.30 22.28 -4.06
N ALA A 353 2.27 22.08 -3.16
CA ALA A 353 2.21 21.08 -2.11
C ALA A 353 1.00 21.26 -1.17
N GLY A 354 0.51 22.50 -0.99
CA GLY A 354 -0.70 22.82 -0.24
C GLY A 354 -1.98 22.18 -0.81
N GLY A 355 -1.98 21.74 -2.07
CA GLY A 355 -3.07 20.97 -2.70
C GLY A 355 -3.04 19.47 -2.43
N SER A 356 -1.99 18.92 -1.80
CA SER A 356 -1.77 17.46 -1.70
C SER A 356 -2.76 16.73 -0.78
N GLY A 357 -3.54 17.46 0.02
CA GLY A 357 -4.57 16.97 0.95
C GLY A 357 -5.82 16.30 0.37
N VAL A 358 -5.77 15.69 -0.82
CA VAL A 358 -6.87 14.87 -1.37
C VAL A 358 -6.34 13.58 -2.02
N ASN A 359 -5.36 13.72 -2.91
CA ASN A 359 -4.55 12.60 -3.41
C ASN A 359 -3.10 13.09 -3.47
N CYS A 360 -2.36 12.83 -2.39
CA CYS A 360 -1.00 13.30 -2.24
C CYS A 360 -0.08 12.80 -3.37
N TYR A 361 -0.26 11.56 -3.86
CA TYR A 361 0.65 10.92 -4.82
C TYR A 361 0.81 11.64 -6.16
N LYS A 362 -0.10 12.55 -6.52
CA LYS A 362 0.03 13.42 -7.72
C LYS A 362 1.10 14.51 -7.58
N TYR A 363 1.40 14.94 -6.36
CA TYR A 363 2.21 16.12 -6.05
C TYR A 363 3.66 15.74 -5.72
N GLY A 364 4.61 16.58 -6.13
CA GLY A 364 6.03 16.45 -5.76
C GLY A 364 6.78 15.35 -6.49
N VAL A 365 8.08 15.56 -6.74
CA VAL A 365 8.91 14.57 -7.44
C VAL A 365 9.16 13.35 -6.57
N LYS A 366 8.69 12.17 -6.98
CA LYS A 366 8.97 10.91 -6.28
C LYS A 366 10.44 10.51 -6.51
N LEU A 367 11.32 10.92 -5.61
CA LEU A 367 12.78 10.82 -5.78
C LEU A 367 13.29 9.37 -5.83
N ILE A 368 12.73 8.49 -5.00
CA ILE A 368 13.08 7.07 -4.92
C ILE A 368 11.80 6.27 -4.62
N GLY A 369 11.53 5.23 -5.41
CA GLY A 369 10.53 4.20 -5.11
C GLY A 369 11.17 2.86 -4.71
N ASN A 370 10.34 1.83 -4.52
CA ASN A 370 10.84 0.45 -4.32
C ASN A 370 11.41 -0.09 -5.64
N TYR A 371 12.69 -0.48 -5.70
CA TYR A 371 13.34 -0.89 -6.96
C TYR A 371 14.42 -1.97 -6.73
N GLN A 372 14.78 -2.69 -7.80
CA GLN A 372 15.91 -3.61 -7.83
C GLN A 372 16.54 -3.58 -9.23
N PHE A 373 17.85 -3.32 -9.32
CA PHE A 373 18.61 -3.56 -10.55
C PHE A 373 18.96 -5.05 -10.66
N TYR A 374 19.07 -5.58 -11.88
CA TYR A 374 19.31 -7.00 -12.11
C TYR A 374 20.62 -7.47 -11.46
N GLY A 375 20.56 -8.62 -10.77
CA GLY A 375 21.72 -9.19 -10.06
C GLY A 375 22.23 -8.36 -8.88
N GLN A 376 21.45 -7.41 -8.37
CA GLN A 376 21.79 -6.51 -7.25
C GLN A 376 20.70 -6.56 -6.15
N PRO A 377 20.96 -6.00 -4.94
CA PRO A 377 19.97 -5.96 -3.86
C PRO A 377 18.70 -5.18 -4.24
N GLY A 378 17.54 -5.66 -3.76
CA GLY A 378 16.28 -4.95 -3.88
C GLY A 378 16.00 -4.07 -2.66
N TYR A 379 15.56 -2.84 -2.92
CA TYR A 379 15.35 -1.77 -1.93
C TYR A 379 13.87 -1.41 -1.82
N ARG A 380 13.41 -1.16 -0.59
CA ARG A 380 12.00 -0.86 -0.27
C ARG A 380 11.89 0.22 0.80
N ALA A 381 10.80 0.99 0.79
CA ALA A 381 10.52 2.04 1.78
C ALA A 381 11.72 2.97 2.01
N ALA A 382 11.96 3.86 1.05
CA ALA A 382 13.02 4.88 1.11
C ALA A 382 12.41 6.20 1.62
N GLY A 383 12.80 6.67 2.79
CA GLY A 383 12.14 7.85 3.36
C GLY A 383 12.67 8.38 4.68
N HIS A 384 11.93 9.37 5.18
CA HIS A 384 12.27 10.25 6.30
C HIS A 384 13.69 10.78 6.19
N ASN A 385 13.88 11.70 5.24
CA ASN A 385 15.19 12.19 4.87
C ASN A 385 15.56 13.52 5.51
N SER A 386 16.86 13.74 5.62
CA SER A 386 17.47 15.06 5.72
C SER A 386 18.39 15.32 4.53
N ALA A 387 18.78 16.57 4.33
CA ALA A 387 19.64 17.01 3.23
C ALA A 387 20.75 17.93 3.75
N MET A 388 21.86 18.03 3.03
CA MET A 388 22.96 18.93 3.40
C MET A 388 23.66 19.47 2.15
N ILE A 389 23.83 20.80 2.11
CA ILE A 389 24.71 21.50 1.17
C ILE A 389 26.04 21.81 1.87
N THR A 390 27.14 21.22 1.41
CA THR A 390 28.46 21.47 1.98
C THR A 390 29.01 22.87 1.63
N ASP A 391 30.00 23.33 2.40
CA ASP A 391 30.74 24.57 2.12
C ASP A 391 31.42 24.57 0.73
N ASP A 392 31.79 23.39 0.19
CA ASP A 392 32.34 23.22 -1.16
C ASP A 392 31.27 22.97 -2.25
N GLY A 393 29.98 23.09 -1.90
CA GLY A 393 28.87 23.14 -2.86
C GLY A 393 28.37 21.78 -3.36
N LYS A 394 28.55 20.72 -2.55
CA LYS A 394 28.01 19.38 -2.83
C LYS A 394 26.72 19.15 -2.06
N TYR A 395 25.78 18.45 -2.69
CA TYR A 395 24.46 18.15 -2.15
C TYR A 395 24.42 16.67 -1.75
N TYR A 396 23.94 16.39 -0.55
CA TYR A 396 23.82 15.03 -0.03
C TYR A 396 22.43 14.80 0.57
N LEU A 397 21.85 13.62 0.28
CA LEU A 397 20.57 13.15 0.79
C LEU A 397 20.81 11.99 1.76
N PHE A 398 20.30 12.12 2.99
CA PHE A 398 20.46 11.16 4.09
C PHE A 398 19.09 10.63 4.47
N TYR A 399 18.92 9.31 4.48
CA TYR A 399 17.59 8.72 4.69
C TYR A 399 17.70 7.29 5.23
N HIS A 400 16.58 6.70 5.68
CA HIS A 400 16.56 5.28 6.04
C HIS A 400 15.91 4.41 4.95
N GLN A 401 16.36 3.16 4.85
CA GLN A 401 16.01 2.25 3.77
C GLN A 401 15.73 0.84 4.32
N ARG A 402 14.61 0.23 3.91
CA ARG A 402 14.30 -1.21 4.07
C ARG A 402 14.58 -1.98 2.76
N PHE A 403 14.33 -3.29 2.74
CA PHE A 403 14.89 -4.20 1.74
C PHE A 403 13.88 -5.23 1.25
N LEU A 404 14.08 -5.74 0.03
CA LEU A 404 13.33 -6.86 -0.53
C LEU A 404 13.66 -8.21 0.14
N ASP A 405 14.87 -8.34 0.70
CA ASP A 405 15.31 -9.53 1.42
C ASP A 405 14.48 -9.78 2.68
N SER A 406 13.51 -10.68 2.57
CA SER A 406 12.57 -11.05 3.64
C SER A 406 13.25 -11.66 4.87
N SER A 407 14.51 -12.12 4.78
CA SER A 407 15.26 -12.59 5.94
C SER A 407 15.63 -11.46 6.91
N ARG A 408 15.58 -10.20 6.45
CA ARG A 408 15.81 -8.98 7.24
C ARG A 408 14.56 -8.47 7.95
N GLY A 409 13.36 -8.84 7.48
CA GLY A 409 12.10 -8.24 7.90
C GLY A 409 12.13 -6.70 7.82
N GLU A 410 11.61 -6.02 8.84
CA GLU A 410 11.62 -4.56 8.96
C GLU A 410 13.02 -3.94 9.27
N GLY A 411 14.10 -4.71 9.12
CA GLY A 411 15.47 -4.30 9.44
C GLY A 411 16.05 -3.27 8.47
N HIS A 412 15.96 -1.99 8.86
CA HIS A 412 16.43 -0.82 8.11
C HIS A 412 17.91 -0.44 8.38
N GLU A 413 18.49 0.32 7.46
CA GLU A 413 19.82 0.94 7.57
C GLU A 413 19.78 2.39 7.07
N VAL A 414 20.75 3.21 7.51
CA VAL A 414 21.01 4.54 6.92
C VAL A 414 21.57 4.38 5.50
N ARG A 415 21.16 5.29 4.60
CA ARG A 415 21.73 5.48 3.26
C ARG A 415 22.08 6.94 3.03
N VAL A 416 23.10 7.15 2.20
CA VAL A 416 23.58 8.47 1.76
C VAL A 416 23.70 8.45 0.25
N ARG A 417 23.15 9.45 -0.44
CA ARG A 417 23.32 9.65 -1.89
C ARG A 417 23.81 11.06 -2.17
N GLN A 418 24.63 11.20 -3.21
CA GLN A 418 24.91 12.53 -3.77
C GLN A 418 23.67 13.01 -4.55
N GLN A 419 23.48 14.33 -4.58
CA GLN A 419 22.53 14.98 -5.48
C GLN A 419 23.26 16.04 -6.31
N PHE A 420 22.67 16.39 -7.45
CA PHE A 420 23.22 17.37 -8.38
C PHE A 420 22.09 18.26 -8.91
N LEU A 421 22.38 19.52 -9.22
CA LEU A 421 21.43 20.37 -9.93
C LEU A 421 21.37 19.95 -11.41
N ASN A 422 20.17 19.84 -11.97
CA ASN A 422 19.97 19.80 -13.42
C ASN A 422 19.88 21.22 -14.02
N GLU A 423 19.67 21.33 -15.33
CA GLU A 423 19.60 22.61 -16.05
C GLU A 423 18.43 23.53 -15.63
N ASP A 424 17.44 23.01 -14.91
CA ASP A 424 16.26 23.74 -14.43
C ASP A 424 16.30 24.04 -12.92
N ASP A 425 17.48 23.92 -12.29
CA ASP A 425 17.72 24.04 -10.84
C ASP A 425 16.97 22.99 -9.99
N TRP A 426 16.78 21.75 -10.47
CA TRP A 426 16.21 20.65 -9.67
C TRP A 426 17.28 19.66 -9.20
N LEU A 427 17.16 19.19 -7.95
CA LEU A 427 18.09 18.24 -7.34
C LEU A 427 17.80 16.80 -7.79
N VAL A 428 18.59 16.30 -8.74
CA VAL A 428 18.56 14.91 -9.21
C VAL A 428 19.42 14.02 -8.31
N THR A 429 18.87 12.87 -7.89
CA THR A 429 19.49 11.97 -6.90
C THR A 429 20.30 10.87 -7.56
N ALA A 430 21.54 10.63 -7.14
CA ALA A 430 22.44 9.62 -7.70
C ALA A 430 21.87 8.19 -7.65
N VAL A 431 22.17 7.39 -8.68
CA VAL A 431 21.58 6.06 -8.93
C VAL A 431 22.08 4.99 -7.97
N TYR A 432 23.33 5.11 -7.51
CA TYR A 432 23.90 4.34 -6.41
C TYR A 432 24.26 5.24 -5.22
N GLU A 433 24.48 4.62 -4.07
CA GLU A 433 24.88 5.33 -2.85
C GLU A 433 26.26 6.00 -2.94
N ASN A 434 26.53 6.95 -2.04
CA ASN A 434 27.81 7.64 -1.97
C ASN A 434 28.93 6.67 -1.55
N ARG A 435 29.98 6.53 -2.38
CA ARG A 435 31.26 5.91 -2.02
C ARG A 435 32.44 6.87 -2.24
N ASN A 436 32.14 8.18 -2.23
CA ASN A 436 33.04 9.33 -2.46
C ASN A 436 33.63 9.45 -3.87
N GLU A 437 33.01 8.85 -4.88
CA GLU A 437 33.21 9.25 -6.28
C GLU A 437 32.90 10.74 -6.46
N GLN A 438 33.47 11.37 -7.48
CA GLN A 438 33.22 12.77 -7.81
C GLN A 438 32.65 12.82 -9.23
N ILE A 439 31.55 13.57 -9.42
CA ILE A 439 30.99 13.81 -10.74
C ILE A 439 32.00 14.58 -11.61
N GLN A 440 32.01 14.30 -12.91
CA GLN A 440 32.96 14.84 -13.86
C GLN A 440 32.32 14.98 -15.25
N LYS A 441 33.11 15.41 -16.24
CA LYS A 441 32.66 15.55 -17.64
C LYS A 441 32.88 14.27 -18.44
N TYR A 442 31.96 13.98 -19.35
CA TYR A 442 31.93 12.77 -20.16
C TYR A 442 31.81 13.09 -21.65
N THR A 443 32.40 12.24 -22.49
CA THR A 443 32.25 12.30 -23.95
C THR A 443 31.05 11.45 -24.41
N LYS A 444 30.62 11.61 -25.67
CA LYS A 444 29.49 10.84 -26.20
C LYS A 444 29.78 9.33 -26.17
N ASP A 445 31.01 8.94 -26.49
CA ASP A 445 31.52 7.57 -26.48
C ASP A 445 31.42 6.90 -25.10
N ASP A 446 31.56 7.66 -24.01
CA ASP A 446 31.45 7.14 -22.64
C ASP A 446 29.99 6.77 -22.29
N VAL A 447 29.02 7.55 -22.79
CA VAL A 447 27.61 7.47 -22.39
C VAL A 447 26.69 6.73 -23.37
N VAL A 448 27.09 6.53 -24.63
CA VAL A 448 26.34 5.70 -25.61
C VAL A 448 26.33 4.22 -25.18
N GLY A 449 25.17 3.57 -25.26
CA GLY A 449 24.99 2.14 -24.94
C GLY A 449 23.63 1.82 -24.28
N SER A 450 23.44 0.55 -23.88
CA SER A 450 22.22 0.08 -23.18
C SER A 450 22.28 0.33 -21.66
N TYR A 451 21.15 0.70 -21.09
CA TYR A 451 20.94 1.05 -19.68
C TYR A 451 19.72 0.31 -19.14
N GLU A 452 19.85 -0.22 -17.92
CA GLU A 452 18.70 -0.69 -17.16
C GLU A 452 18.03 0.54 -16.54
N PHE A 453 16.76 0.72 -16.87
CA PHE A 453 15.99 1.93 -16.64
C PHE A 453 14.99 1.71 -15.50
N VAL A 454 14.93 2.68 -14.59
CA VAL A 454 13.91 2.75 -13.54
C VAL A 454 13.19 4.08 -13.68
N ASN A 455 11.90 4.04 -13.97
CA ASN A 455 10.99 5.16 -13.76
C ASN A 455 10.36 4.99 -12.38
N HIS A 456 10.61 5.89 -11.43
CA HIS A 456 10.05 5.78 -10.09
C HIS A 456 8.53 5.97 -10.03
N GLY A 457 7.95 6.52 -11.10
CA GLY A 457 6.52 6.73 -11.30
C GLY A 457 5.92 7.76 -10.33
N ASN A 458 4.60 7.91 -10.38
CA ASN A 458 3.81 8.64 -9.38
C ASN A 458 2.77 7.72 -8.70
N ALA A 459 2.74 6.43 -9.06
CA ALA A 459 1.79 5.43 -8.58
C ALA A 459 1.67 5.40 -7.04
N GLU A 460 0.45 5.07 -6.59
CA GLU A 460 -0.04 5.20 -5.23
C GLU A 460 0.50 4.12 -4.26
N LYS A 461 -0.21 3.93 -3.15
CA LYS A 461 0.20 3.27 -1.90
C LYS A 461 0.34 1.73 -1.98
N ASP A 462 0.86 1.17 -3.07
CA ASP A 462 1.29 -0.22 -3.07
C ASP A 462 2.75 -0.38 -2.59
N GLY A 463 3.01 -1.49 -1.91
CA GLY A 463 4.34 -1.87 -1.43
C GLY A 463 5.08 -2.79 -2.38
N SER A 464 4.75 -2.77 -3.68
CA SER A 464 5.34 -3.66 -4.69
C SER A 464 6.77 -3.26 -5.05
N MET A 465 7.36 -3.96 -6.04
CA MET A 465 8.63 -3.57 -6.63
C MET A 465 8.37 -2.98 -8.01
N ILE A 466 8.96 -1.81 -8.29
CA ILE A 466 8.97 -1.24 -9.63
C ILE A 466 9.82 -2.14 -10.53
N SER A 467 9.24 -2.59 -11.64
CA SER A 467 9.97 -3.36 -12.67
C SER A 467 11.00 -2.48 -13.39
N THR A 468 12.19 -3.02 -13.62
CA THR A 468 13.18 -2.40 -14.50
C THR A 468 12.83 -2.61 -15.97
N GLU A 469 13.13 -1.58 -16.76
CA GLU A 469 13.02 -1.58 -18.22
C GLU A 469 14.42 -1.52 -18.85
N SER A 470 14.52 -1.55 -20.18
CA SER A 470 15.78 -1.44 -20.93
C SER A 470 15.71 -0.30 -21.95
N VAL A 471 16.69 0.60 -21.96
CA VAL A 471 16.81 1.69 -22.95
C VAL A 471 18.23 1.82 -23.48
N THR A 472 18.38 2.08 -24.78
CA THR A 472 19.67 2.32 -25.44
C THR A 472 19.78 3.77 -25.85
N LEU A 473 20.85 4.44 -25.42
CA LEU A 473 21.19 5.80 -25.84
C LEU A 473 22.09 5.73 -27.08
N ASN A 474 21.52 5.99 -28.26
CA ASN A 474 22.20 5.75 -29.55
C ASN A 474 23.15 6.88 -29.98
N GLU A 475 24.14 6.56 -30.80
CA GLU A 475 25.18 7.52 -31.27
C GLU A 475 24.60 8.69 -32.10
N ASP A 476 23.43 8.52 -32.72
CA ASP A 476 22.72 9.58 -33.45
C ASP A 476 21.95 10.56 -32.55
N GLY A 477 21.69 10.20 -31.29
CA GLY A 477 20.84 10.96 -30.37
C GLY A 477 19.40 10.43 -30.23
N THR A 478 19.08 9.24 -30.76
CA THR A 478 17.81 8.56 -30.51
C THR A 478 17.85 7.70 -29.24
N ILE A 479 16.67 7.41 -28.68
CA ILE A 479 16.46 6.41 -27.63
C ILE A 479 15.66 5.26 -28.24
N SER A 480 16.05 4.02 -27.95
CA SER A 480 15.36 2.79 -28.35
C SER A 480 15.31 1.76 -27.22
N GLY A 481 14.47 0.73 -27.33
CA GLY A 481 14.25 -0.29 -26.28
C GLY A 481 12.79 -0.27 -25.83
N ASP A 482 12.56 -0.52 -24.53
CA ASP A 482 11.23 -0.46 -23.89
C ASP A 482 10.68 0.97 -23.80
N LYS A 483 11.51 1.97 -24.15
CA LYS A 483 11.12 3.36 -24.40
C LYS A 483 11.79 3.84 -25.68
N THR A 484 11.09 4.72 -26.41
CA THR A 484 11.60 5.37 -27.61
C THR A 484 11.58 6.90 -27.43
N GLY A 485 12.43 7.59 -28.18
CA GLY A 485 12.55 9.05 -28.05
C GLY A 485 13.87 9.61 -28.55
N SER A 486 14.32 10.70 -27.92
CA SER A 486 15.60 11.35 -28.25
C SER A 486 16.34 11.80 -26.99
N TRP A 487 17.67 11.92 -27.09
CA TRP A 487 18.51 12.42 -26.01
C TRP A 487 19.58 13.39 -26.51
N THR A 488 19.96 14.31 -25.63
CA THR A 488 21.05 15.25 -25.81
C THR A 488 21.91 15.30 -24.54
N MET A 489 23.14 15.79 -24.68
CA MET A 489 24.05 16.04 -23.56
C MET A 489 24.65 17.45 -23.69
N ALA A 490 24.79 18.14 -22.56
CA ALA A 490 25.32 19.50 -22.49
C ALA A 490 26.35 19.61 -21.36
N ASP A 491 27.32 20.50 -21.51
CA ASP A 491 28.45 20.60 -20.60
C ASP A 491 28.19 21.67 -19.54
N ALA A 492 28.10 21.28 -18.27
CA ALA A 492 28.00 22.19 -17.12
C ALA A 492 29.36 22.88 -16.86
N ALA A 493 29.57 23.47 -15.68
CA ALA A 493 30.90 23.93 -15.27
C ALA A 493 31.87 22.74 -15.14
N ASP A 494 31.52 21.77 -14.29
CA ASP A 494 32.41 20.69 -13.83
C ASP A 494 31.93 19.27 -14.20
N TYR A 495 30.69 19.13 -14.69
CA TYR A 495 30.06 17.86 -15.09
C TYR A 495 29.27 17.98 -16.40
N THR A 496 28.61 16.90 -16.83
CA THR A 496 27.84 16.84 -18.08
C THR A 496 26.37 16.51 -17.78
N TYR A 497 25.46 17.38 -18.23
CA TYR A 497 24.01 17.20 -18.19
C TYR A 497 23.53 16.18 -19.22
N VAL A 498 22.34 15.61 -18.96
CA VAL A 498 21.55 14.85 -19.94
C VAL A 498 20.14 15.45 -20.05
N THR A 499 19.62 15.47 -21.28
CA THR A 499 18.20 15.70 -21.58
C THR A 499 17.67 14.44 -22.26
N LEU A 500 16.55 13.89 -21.79
CA LEU A 500 15.83 12.77 -22.43
C LEU A 500 14.42 13.25 -22.77
N ASN A 501 13.98 13.08 -24.01
CA ASN A 501 12.60 13.30 -24.42
C ASN A 501 11.98 11.93 -24.71
N ILE A 502 11.03 11.51 -23.88
CA ILE A 502 10.40 10.17 -23.92
C ILE A 502 8.89 10.36 -23.78
N GLY A 503 8.16 10.08 -24.87
CA GLY A 503 6.80 10.61 -25.04
C GLY A 503 6.81 12.13 -24.97
N ASP A 504 5.77 12.71 -24.37
CA ASP A 504 5.59 14.16 -24.19
C ASP A 504 6.39 14.75 -23.01
N ALA A 505 7.19 13.92 -22.32
CA ALA A 505 7.96 14.31 -21.14
C ALA A 505 9.43 14.57 -21.47
N THR A 506 9.93 15.72 -21.01
CA THR A 506 11.35 16.11 -21.06
C THR A 506 11.96 15.95 -19.67
N TYR A 507 12.88 15.01 -19.55
CA TYR A 507 13.66 14.74 -18.33
C TYR A 507 15.01 15.42 -18.42
N LYS A 508 15.35 16.27 -17.44
CA LYS A 508 16.68 16.91 -17.33
C LYS A 508 17.45 16.39 -16.13
N GLY A 509 18.75 16.17 -16.30
CA GLY A 509 19.55 15.49 -15.30
C GLY A 509 21.05 15.52 -15.57
N VAL A 510 21.78 14.56 -15.01
CA VAL A 510 23.24 14.42 -15.16
C VAL A 510 23.67 12.99 -15.46
N PHE A 511 24.83 12.84 -16.10
CA PHE A 511 25.58 11.58 -16.16
C PHE A 511 26.55 11.47 -14.97
N PHE A 512 26.72 10.26 -14.42
CA PHE A 512 27.65 10.01 -13.32
C PHE A 512 28.19 8.57 -13.34
N GLU A 513 29.51 8.40 -13.38
CA GLU A 513 30.16 7.08 -13.23
C GLU A 513 30.26 6.70 -11.75
N GLN A 514 29.57 5.63 -11.35
CA GLN A 514 29.48 5.15 -9.97
C GLN A 514 29.94 3.70 -9.85
N SER A 515 30.30 3.26 -8.64
CA SER A 515 30.33 1.83 -8.29
C SER A 515 28.92 1.33 -7.96
N ASN A 516 28.50 0.24 -8.60
CA ASN A 516 27.24 -0.45 -8.34
C ASN A 516 27.33 -1.30 -7.05
N ASP A 517 26.25 -1.96 -6.65
CA ASP A 517 26.24 -2.77 -5.41
C ASP A 517 27.05 -4.07 -5.48
N ASN A 518 27.54 -4.44 -6.67
CA ASN A 518 28.48 -5.53 -6.89
C ASN A 518 29.95 -5.04 -6.97
N ASP A 519 30.23 -3.79 -6.56
CA ASP A 519 31.52 -3.10 -6.61
C ASP A 519 32.07 -2.81 -8.02
N GLU A 520 31.27 -3.02 -9.08
CA GLU A 520 31.65 -2.77 -10.46
C GLU A 520 31.40 -1.31 -10.85
N LYS A 521 32.32 -0.70 -11.59
CA LYS A 521 32.12 0.65 -12.14
C LYS A 521 31.20 0.61 -13.35
N THR A 522 30.15 1.43 -13.33
CA THR A 522 29.26 1.65 -14.47
C THR A 522 28.91 3.13 -14.64
N MET A 523 28.54 3.51 -15.86
CA MET A 523 27.94 4.81 -16.14
C MET A 523 26.48 4.80 -15.69
N THR A 524 26.04 5.87 -15.04
CA THR A 524 24.64 6.08 -14.71
C THR A 524 24.14 7.42 -15.24
N PHE A 525 22.83 7.56 -15.34
CA PHE A 525 22.17 8.85 -15.45
C PHE A 525 21.04 8.96 -14.45
N THR A 526 20.76 10.18 -13.99
CA THR A 526 19.63 10.50 -13.13
C THR A 526 19.00 11.81 -13.58
N ALA A 527 17.69 11.81 -13.80
CA ALA A 527 16.96 12.94 -14.37
C ALA A 527 15.54 13.06 -13.77
N ILE A 528 15.01 14.29 -13.79
CA ILE A 528 13.65 14.63 -13.35
C ILE A 528 12.89 15.22 -14.54
N GLY A 529 11.67 14.73 -14.75
CA GLY A 529 10.74 15.19 -15.79
C GLY A 529 9.89 16.38 -15.37
N ASN A 530 9.41 17.13 -16.37
CA ASN A 530 8.35 18.13 -16.24
C ASN A 530 6.98 17.56 -15.83
N ASN A 531 6.89 16.26 -15.60
CA ASN A 531 5.71 15.47 -15.22
C ASN A 531 5.83 14.84 -13.82
N ASN A 532 6.67 15.42 -12.94
CA ASN A 532 7.01 14.92 -11.60
C ASN A 532 7.73 13.55 -11.53
N LEU A 533 8.04 12.90 -12.66
CA LEU A 533 8.66 11.58 -12.65
C LEU A 533 10.19 11.67 -12.59
N ALA A 534 10.80 10.96 -11.64
CA ALA A 534 12.24 10.75 -11.59
C ALA A 534 12.62 9.45 -12.32
N VAL A 535 13.66 9.52 -13.17
CA VAL A 535 14.16 8.40 -13.96
C VAL A 535 15.66 8.18 -13.77
N TRP A 536 16.05 6.93 -13.57
CA TRP A 536 17.42 6.48 -13.44
C TRP A 536 17.79 5.51 -14.56
N GLY A 537 19.05 5.54 -15.00
CA GLY A 537 19.64 4.55 -15.87
C GLY A 537 20.95 4.03 -15.29
N SER A 538 21.17 2.71 -15.33
CA SER A 538 22.44 2.06 -15.00
C SER A 538 22.96 1.29 -16.22
N LYS A 539 24.10 1.69 -16.80
CA LYS A 539 24.63 1.10 -18.04
C LYS A 539 24.98 -0.38 -17.83
N PHE A 540 24.71 -1.20 -18.84
CA PHE A 540 25.10 -2.62 -18.87
C PHE A 540 25.57 -3.05 -20.26
N GLU A 541 26.41 -4.08 -20.30
CA GLU A 541 26.79 -4.74 -21.55
C GLU A 541 25.74 -5.79 -21.91
N GLU A 542 24.99 -5.55 -22.97
CA GLU A 542 23.87 -6.39 -23.38
C GLU A 542 24.34 -7.72 -23.96
N SER A 543 23.75 -8.82 -23.49
CA SER A 543 24.12 -10.18 -23.89
C SER A 543 22.94 -11.14 -23.79
N GLU A 544 22.95 -12.16 -24.65
CA GLU A 544 21.94 -13.22 -24.66
C GLU A 544 21.80 -13.91 -23.29
N ASP A 545 22.93 -14.10 -22.59
CA ASP A 545 23.02 -14.66 -21.24
C ASP A 545 22.27 -13.82 -20.18
N LEU A 546 22.40 -12.49 -20.27
CA LEU A 546 21.73 -11.52 -19.41
C LEU A 546 20.22 -11.45 -19.71
N VAL A 547 19.83 -11.45 -20.98
CA VAL A 547 18.41 -11.44 -21.38
C VAL A 547 17.69 -12.71 -20.88
N VAL A 548 18.30 -13.88 -21.08
CA VAL A 548 17.77 -15.15 -20.54
C VAL A 548 17.73 -15.13 -19.01
N GLY A 549 18.68 -14.46 -18.35
CA GLY A 549 18.66 -14.20 -16.90
C GLY A 549 17.45 -13.37 -16.45
N LYS A 550 17.29 -12.16 -16.99
CA LYS A 550 16.17 -11.25 -16.64
C LYS A 550 14.80 -11.92 -16.83
N VAL A 551 14.63 -12.67 -17.91
CA VAL A 551 13.36 -13.36 -18.21
C VAL A 551 13.04 -14.46 -17.17
N ILE A 552 14.03 -15.15 -16.62
CA ILE A 552 13.80 -16.15 -15.56
C ILE A 552 13.27 -15.48 -14.27
N ASP A 553 13.83 -14.33 -13.90
CA ASP A 553 13.43 -13.56 -12.72
C ASP A 553 12.06 -12.87 -12.92
N GLN A 554 11.80 -12.32 -14.11
CA GLN A 554 10.48 -11.79 -14.48
C GLN A 554 9.40 -12.88 -14.39
N LEU A 555 9.66 -14.08 -14.91
CA LEU A 555 8.74 -15.22 -14.82
C LEU A 555 8.45 -15.65 -13.38
N ALA A 556 9.44 -15.55 -12.47
CA ALA A 556 9.25 -15.83 -11.06
C ALA A 556 8.27 -14.84 -10.37
N GLY A 557 8.19 -13.60 -10.88
CA GLY A 557 7.20 -12.60 -10.43
C GLY A 557 5.83 -12.70 -11.12
N MET A 558 5.74 -13.32 -12.29
CA MET A 558 4.49 -13.49 -13.05
C MET A 558 3.67 -14.71 -12.62
N LEU A 559 4.32 -15.80 -12.20
CA LEU A 559 3.64 -17.04 -11.83
C LEU A 559 3.15 -17.02 -10.37
N PRO A 560 1.94 -17.54 -10.08
CA PRO A 560 1.48 -17.66 -8.71
C PRO A 560 2.04 -18.92 -8.03
N ASP A 561 2.42 -18.82 -6.75
CA ASP A 561 2.77 -19.98 -5.91
C ASP A 561 1.65 -21.03 -5.83
N THR A 562 0.39 -20.58 -5.90
CA THR A 562 -0.81 -21.42 -5.72
C THR A 562 -1.95 -20.97 -6.63
N THR A 563 -2.74 -21.92 -7.13
CA THR A 563 -3.90 -21.65 -8.00
C THR A 563 -5.03 -22.68 -7.90
N ARG A 564 -6.24 -22.24 -8.25
CA ARG A 564 -7.42 -23.07 -8.61
C ARG A 564 -7.99 -22.67 -9.98
N GLU A 565 -7.37 -21.68 -10.63
CA GLU A 565 -7.79 -21.04 -11.89
C GLU A 565 -6.69 -21.20 -12.96
N ASN A 566 -7.05 -21.05 -14.24
CA ASN A 566 -6.08 -21.07 -15.34
C ASN A 566 -5.04 -19.95 -15.18
N ILE A 567 -3.77 -20.23 -15.50
CA ILE A 567 -2.67 -19.27 -15.40
C ILE A 567 -2.12 -18.89 -16.78
N SER A 568 -1.76 -17.63 -16.98
CA SER A 568 -1.18 -17.18 -18.25
C SER A 568 0.30 -17.54 -18.34
N LEU A 569 0.67 -18.36 -19.32
CA LEU A 569 2.05 -18.77 -19.58
C LEU A 569 2.60 -18.05 -20.83
N PRO A 570 3.44 -17.02 -20.69
CA PRO A 570 3.94 -16.24 -21.83
C PRO A 570 4.88 -17.07 -22.70
N LYS A 571 4.75 -16.93 -24.02
CA LYS A 571 5.58 -17.64 -25.03
C LYS A 571 6.77 -16.80 -25.53
N THR A 572 6.76 -15.51 -25.22
CA THR A 572 7.83 -14.54 -25.47
C THR A 572 7.85 -13.53 -24.33
N LEU A 573 9.04 -13.07 -23.94
CA LEU A 573 9.24 -12.01 -22.94
C LEU A 573 10.61 -11.36 -23.14
N SER A 574 10.70 -10.03 -23.06
CA SER A 574 11.95 -9.25 -23.17
C SER A 574 12.90 -9.72 -24.31
N GLY A 575 12.35 -10.03 -25.49
CA GLY A 575 13.11 -10.52 -26.65
C GLY A 575 13.44 -12.02 -26.67
N ALA A 576 13.28 -12.74 -25.55
CA ALA A 576 13.46 -14.19 -25.50
C ALA A 576 12.20 -14.95 -25.92
N THR A 577 12.39 -16.16 -26.47
CA THR A 577 11.32 -17.16 -26.67
C THR A 577 11.25 -18.09 -25.47
N ILE A 578 10.04 -18.46 -25.04
CA ILE A 578 9.77 -19.32 -23.90
C ILE A 578 8.91 -20.51 -24.36
N THR A 579 9.30 -21.71 -23.95
CA THR A 579 8.48 -22.93 -24.14
C THR A 579 8.27 -23.65 -22.81
N TRP A 580 7.05 -24.09 -22.55
CA TRP A 580 6.62 -24.63 -21.27
C TRP A 580 6.41 -26.14 -21.31
N SER A 581 6.73 -26.82 -20.21
CA SER A 581 6.38 -28.21 -19.97
C SER A 581 5.95 -28.39 -18.52
N SER A 582 4.82 -29.05 -18.31
CA SER A 582 4.36 -29.52 -17.00
C SER A 582 4.84 -30.95 -16.74
N ASP A 583 5.19 -31.28 -15.49
CA ASP A 583 5.39 -32.67 -15.07
C ASP A 583 4.06 -33.42 -14.84
N THR A 584 2.98 -32.68 -14.64
CA THR A 584 1.63 -33.17 -14.32
C THR A 584 0.57 -32.51 -15.23
N PRO A 585 0.66 -32.69 -16.56
CA PRO A 585 -0.18 -31.98 -17.54
C PRO A 585 -1.68 -32.30 -17.49
N ALA A 586 -2.10 -33.23 -16.63
CA ALA A 586 -3.50 -33.57 -16.38
C ALA A 586 -4.12 -32.79 -15.19
N VAL A 587 -3.33 -31.95 -14.52
CA VAL A 587 -3.75 -31.08 -13.40
C VAL A 587 -3.44 -29.61 -13.70
N LEU A 588 -2.29 -29.34 -14.35
CA LEU A 588 -1.96 -28.03 -14.92
C LEU A 588 -1.18 -28.26 -16.22
N SER A 589 -1.73 -27.83 -17.35
CA SER A 589 -1.20 -28.13 -18.69
C SER A 589 0.00 -27.26 -19.09
N ASN A 590 0.62 -27.56 -20.24
CA ASN A 590 1.72 -26.77 -20.81
C ASN A 590 1.26 -25.38 -21.30
N GLU A 591 -0.05 -25.19 -21.40
CA GLU A 591 -0.74 -23.98 -21.85
C GLU A 591 -1.32 -23.19 -20.66
N GLY A 592 -1.12 -23.67 -19.42
CA GLY A 592 -1.61 -23.02 -18.20
C GLY A 592 -3.04 -23.40 -17.79
N VAL A 593 -3.66 -24.36 -18.49
CA VAL A 593 -5.02 -24.81 -18.18
C VAL A 593 -5.01 -25.70 -16.94
N VAL A 594 -5.78 -25.32 -15.92
CA VAL A 594 -5.93 -26.06 -14.67
C VAL A 594 -7.10 -27.03 -14.74
N SER A 595 -6.94 -28.20 -14.13
CA SER A 595 -7.98 -29.20 -13.94
C SER A 595 -7.98 -29.63 -12.49
N VAL A 596 -9.14 -29.48 -11.84
CA VAL A 596 -9.31 -29.71 -10.39
C VAL A 596 -8.83 -31.11 -10.00
N PRO A 597 -7.75 -31.24 -9.20
CA PRO A 597 -7.26 -32.54 -8.76
C PRO A 597 -8.17 -33.10 -7.65
N SER A 598 -7.98 -34.38 -7.30
CA SER A 598 -8.74 -35.04 -6.22
C SER A 598 -8.10 -34.93 -4.82
N VAL A 599 -6.93 -34.28 -4.75
CA VAL A 599 -6.16 -33.88 -3.57
C VAL A 599 -5.21 -32.77 -4.01
N ASP A 600 -4.82 -31.87 -3.11
CA ASP A 600 -3.75 -30.89 -3.33
C ASP A 600 -2.54 -31.49 -4.07
N THR A 601 -2.22 -30.90 -5.22
CA THR A 601 -1.21 -31.41 -6.13
C THR A 601 -0.22 -30.31 -6.49
N LYS A 602 0.99 -30.40 -5.95
CA LYS A 602 2.12 -29.59 -6.41
C LYS A 602 2.56 -30.06 -7.79
N VAL A 603 2.46 -29.16 -8.77
CA VAL A 603 2.87 -29.37 -10.17
C VAL A 603 4.14 -28.58 -10.43
N LYS A 604 5.07 -29.17 -11.20
CA LYS A 604 6.26 -28.47 -11.68
C LYS A 604 6.07 -28.00 -13.11
N LEU A 605 6.17 -26.68 -13.31
CA LEU A 605 6.34 -26.09 -14.64
C LEU A 605 7.82 -25.83 -14.91
N THR A 606 8.32 -26.37 -16.01
CA THR A 606 9.64 -26.02 -16.57
C THR A 606 9.45 -25.04 -17.72
N ALA A 607 9.98 -23.83 -17.57
CA ALA A 607 10.21 -22.92 -18.68
C ALA A 607 11.56 -23.25 -19.34
N THR A 608 11.61 -23.30 -20.67
CA THR A 608 12.86 -23.25 -21.44
C THR A 608 12.90 -21.91 -22.16
N ILE A 609 13.82 -21.04 -21.72
CA ILE A 609 14.00 -19.66 -22.18
C ILE A 609 15.18 -19.65 -23.16
N THR A 610 15.02 -19.01 -24.32
CA THR A 610 16.05 -18.95 -25.38
C THR A 610 16.14 -17.55 -25.97
N CYS A 611 17.35 -17.01 -26.05
CA CYS A 611 17.67 -15.76 -26.75
C CYS A 611 18.90 -15.98 -27.62
N GLY A 612 18.79 -15.79 -28.94
CA GLY A 612 19.90 -16.00 -29.87
C GLY A 612 20.45 -17.44 -29.83
N ALA A 613 21.69 -17.61 -29.37
CA ALA A 613 22.34 -18.90 -29.16
C ALA A 613 22.25 -19.42 -27.71
N GLU A 614 22.05 -18.55 -26.72
CA GLU A 614 21.91 -18.95 -25.32
C GLU A 614 20.50 -19.49 -24.98
N SER A 615 20.47 -20.52 -24.14
CA SER A 615 19.24 -21.18 -23.70
C SER A 615 19.39 -21.79 -22.31
N ARG A 616 18.40 -21.57 -21.44
CA ARG A 616 18.38 -22.08 -20.06
C ARG A 616 16.99 -22.61 -19.70
N THR A 617 16.93 -23.49 -18.71
CA THR A 617 15.68 -23.97 -18.11
C THR A 617 15.52 -23.45 -16.69
N ALA A 618 14.32 -22.97 -16.35
CA ALA A 618 13.91 -22.65 -14.98
C ALA A 618 12.72 -23.52 -14.56
N GLU A 619 12.64 -23.86 -13.28
CA GLU A 619 11.57 -24.70 -12.71
C GLU A 619 10.79 -23.91 -11.66
N TYR A 620 9.46 -23.92 -11.77
CA TYR A 620 8.53 -23.26 -10.86
C TYR A 620 7.57 -24.31 -10.29
N GLU A 621 7.39 -24.33 -8.97
CA GLU A 621 6.56 -25.35 -8.29
C GLU A 621 5.25 -24.73 -7.78
N ILE A 622 4.17 -24.91 -8.54
CA ILE A 622 2.85 -24.32 -8.26
C ILE A 622 2.00 -25.35 -7.51
N MET A 623 1.35 -24.96 -6.40
CA MET A 623 0.31 -25.79 -5.78
C MET A 623 -1.01 -25.60 -6.50
N VAL A 624 -1.56 -26.68 -7.06
CA VAL A 624 -2.94 -26.72 -7.53
C VAL A 624 -3.78 -27.36 -6.42
N TYR A 625 -4.64 -26.55 -5.79
CA TYR A 625 -5.56 -27.04 -4.74
C TYR A 625 -6.71 -27.84 -5.36
N ASP A 626 -7.36 -28.68 -4.56
CA ASP A 626 -8.47 -29.52 -5.02
C ASP A 626 -9.86 -28.81 -5.07
N GLY A 627 -10.92 -29.62 -5.13
CA GLY A 627 -12.30 -29.16 -5.20
C GLY A 627 -12.82 -28.73 -3.83
N PRO A 628 -13.71 -27.73 -3.75
CA PRO A 628 -14.04 -27.10 -2.47
C PRO A 628 -14.94 -28.00 -1.63
N HIS A 629 -14.57 -28.23 -0.37
CA HIS A 629 -15.37 -29.03 0.55
C HIS A 629 -16.19 -28.12 1.48
N ILE A 630 -17.44 -28.50 1.72
CA ILE A 630 -18.27 -27.85 2.74
C ILE A 630 -17.79 -28.35 4.10
N ILE A 631 -17.15 -27.50 4.90
CA ILE A 631 -16.80 -27.79 6.30
C ILE A 631 -18.10 -28.05 7.07
N ALA A 632 -19.04 -27.10 7.00
CA ALA A 632 -20.37 -27.23 7.55
C ALA A 632 -21.40 -26.49 6.68
N GLY A 633 -22.56 -27.11 6.49
CA GLY A 633 -23.74 -26.51 5.88
C GLY A 633 -24.96 -26.69 6.80
N TYR A 634 -25.86 -25.72 6.81
CA TYR A 634 -27.12 -25.77 7.57
C TYR A 634 -28.29 -25.31 6.68
N ASP A 635 -29.18 -26.25 6.37
CA ASP A 635 -30.37 -26.10 5.53
C ASP A 635 -31.67 -25.92 6.34
N PHE A 636 -31.56 -25.91 7.67
CA PHE A 636 -32.64 -25.73 8.66
C PHE A 636 -33.82 -26.74 8.62
N GLU A 637 -33.92 -27.59 7.59
CA GLU A 637 -34.92 -28.66 7.42
C GLU A 637 -34.90 -29.72 8.55
N ASN A 638 -33.84 -29.80 9.36
CA ASN A 638 -33.63 -30.88 10.34
C ASN A 638 -33.29 -30.37 11.76
N VAL A 639 -34.30 -29.87 12.49
CA VAL A 639 -34.18 -29.35 13.87
C VAL A 639 -34.77 -30.29 14.93
N ASP A 640 -34.06 -30.50 16.05
CA ASP A 640 -34.60 -31.08 17.29
C ASP A 640 -34.39 -30.13 18.48
N GLY A 641 -35.49 -29.52 18.95
CA GLY A 641 -35.47 -28.55 20.04
C GLY A 641 -34.71 -27.27 19.67
N THR A 642 -33.51 -27.09 20.22
CA THR A 642 -32.59 -26.00 19.87
C THR A 642 -31.43 -26.45 18.99
N SER A 643 -31.39 -27.72 18.56
CA SER A 643 -30.28 -28.29 17.78
C SER A 643 -30.63 -28.34 16.29
N VAL A 644 -29.84 -27.67 15.45
CA VAL A 644 -29.94 -27.72 13.99
C VAL A 644 -28.90 -28.71 13.47
N SER A 645 -29.32 -29.69 12.67
CA SER A 645 -28.43 -30.70 12.10
C SER A 645 -27.60 -30.11 10.95
N ALA A 646 -26.34 -30.53 10.83
CA ALA A 646 -25.53 -30.19 9.65
C ALA A 646 -25.96 -31.03 8.43
N THR A 647 -25.87 -30.46 7.23
CA THR A 647 -26.24 -31.14 5.98
C THR A 647 -25.33 -32.33 5.69
N GLY A 648 -25.83 -33.30 4.90
CA GLY A 648 -25.07 -34.49 4.49
C GLY A 648 -23.85 -34.24 3.59
N ALA A 649 -23.61 -32.99 3.18
CA ALA A 649 -22.40 -32.56 2.47
C ALA A 649 -21.29 -32.04 3.41
N SER A 650 -21.59 -31.86 4.71
CA SER A 650 -20.67 -31.31 5.70
C SER A 650 -19.58 -32.31 6.08
N VAL A 651 -18.30 -31.93 5.94
CA VAL A 651 -17.15 -32.72 6.40
C VAL A 651 -17.07 -32.76 7.93
N VAL A 652 -17.39 -31.66 8.60
CA VAL A 652 -17.44 -31.53 10.06
C VAL A 652 -18.89 -31.65 10.53
N GLY A 653 -19.34 -32.89 10.76
CA GLY A 653 -20.71 -33.22 11.19
C GLY A 653 -21.07 -32.81 12.62
N GLY A 654 -21.02 -31.50 12.92
CA GLY A 654 -21.41 -30.90 14.20
C GLY A 654 -22.71 -30.10 14.09
N ASN A 655 -23.66 -30.35 15.00
CA ASN A 655 -24.91 -29.61 15.04
C ASN A 655 -24.70 -28.15 15.51
N ALA A 656 -25.36 -27.20 14.86
CA ALA A 656 -25.48 -25.83 15.35
C ALA A 656 -26.56 -25.72 16.44
N THR A 657 -26.55 -24.62 17.20
CA THR A 657 -27.47 -24.39 18.32
C THR A 657 -28.18 -23.05 18.20
N LEU A 658 -29.52 -23.08 18.25
CA LEU A 658 -30.38 -21.91 18.35
C LEU A 658 -30.26 -21.29 19.75
N MET A 659 -29.89 -20.01 19.82
CA MET A 659 -29.64 -19.28 21.06
C MET A 659 -30.79 -18.32 21.39
N GLY A 660 -31.07 -18.17 22.69
CA GLY A 660 -32.12 -17.27 23.20
C GLY A 660 -33.52 -17.65 22.73
N THR A 661 -34.09 -16.84 21.84
CA THR A 661 -35.37 -17.06 21.16
C THR A 661 -35.24 -17.15 19.62
N ALA A 662 -34.02 -17.35 19.09
CA ALA A 662 -33.85 -17.72 17.69
C ALA A 662 -34.61 -19.03 17.41
N SER A 663 -35.23 -19.13 16.23
CA SER A 663 -36.12 -20.24 15.89
C SER A 663 -36.14 -20.47 14.39
N VAL A 664 -36.48 -21.69 13.96
CA VAL A 664 -36.74 -21.98 12.54
C VAL A 664 -38.23 -21.82 12.26
N ILE A 665 -38.56 -21.24 11.10
CA ILE A 665 -39.93 -21.01 10.62
C ILE A 665 -40.05 -21.38 9.14
N ASN A 666 -41.22 -21.83 8.70
CA ASN A 666 -41.52 -21.98 7.29
C ASN A 666 -41.75 -20.61 6.63
N ASP A 667 -40.81 -20.14 5.81
CA ASP A 667 -40.95 -19.04 4.85
C ASP A 667 -41.75 -19.47 3.59
N GLU A 668 -42.47 -18.54 2.97
CA GLU A 668 -43.32 -18.83 1.79
C GLU A 668 -42.55 -18.99 0.48
N THR A 669 -41.25 -18.66 0.44
CA THR A 669 -40.37 -18.76 -0.75
C THR A 669 -39.20 -19.74 -0.59
N ARG A 670 -38.73 -19.98 0.64
CA ARG A 670 -37.51 -20.78 0.90
C ARG A 670 -37.68 -22.05 1.74
N GLY A 671 -38.86 -22.33 2.31
CA GLY A 671 -39.06 -23.50 3.17
C GLY A 671 -38.72 -23.21 4.63
N GLU A 672 -38.20 -24.17 5.39
CA GLU A 672 -37.82 -23.94 6.79
C GLU A 672 -36.53 -23.09 6.86
N VAL A 673 -36.60 -21.88 7.42
CA VAL A 673 -35.49 -20.91 7.51
C VAL A 673 -35.23 -20.45 8.95
N LEU A 674 -33.98 -20.08 9.25
CA LEU A 674 -33.63 -19.47 10.54
C LEU A 674 -34.21 -18.05 10.64
N LYS A 675 -35.01 -17.79 11.67
CA LYS A 675 -35.41 -16.45 12.11
C LYS A 675 -34.59 -15.98 13.30
N VAL A 676 -34.00 -14.79 13.15
CA VAL A 676 -33.36 -14.01 14.22
C VAL A 676 -34.18 -12.73 14.45
N GLU A 677 -34.62 -12.51 15.69
CA GLU A 677 -35.30 -11.28 16.13
C GLU A 677 -34.63 -10.73 17.39
N ASN A 678 -34.27 -9.45 17.40
CA ASN A 678 -33.61 -8.77 18.50
C ASN A 678 -34.16 -7.35 18.74
N SER A 679 -33.91 -6.81 19.93
CA SER A 679 -34.19 -5.41 20.25
C SER A 679 -32.96 -4.54 20.00
N GLU A 680 -33.17 -3.25 19.77
CA GLU A 680 -32.10 -2.24 19.69
C GLU A 680 -31.17 -2.32 20.92
N GLY A 681 -29.86 -2.45 20.67
CA GLY A 681 -28.82 -2.64 21.68
C GLY A 681 -28.67 -4.07 22.24
N ASN A 682 -29.36 -5.08 21.67
CA ASN A 682 -29.06 -6.50 21.98
C ASN A 682 -27.69 -6.90 21.44
N LYS A 683 -27.02 -7.79 22.18
CA LYS A 683 -25.70 -8.34 21.84
C LYS A 683 -25.61 -9.81 22.27
N GLN A 684 -25.37 -10.69 21.31
CA GLN A 684 -25.30 -12.14 21.45
C GLN A 684 -26.49 -12.69 22.27
N VAL A 685 -27.70 -12.19 21.99
CA VAL A 685 -28.95 -12.57 22.68
C VAL A 685 -29.68 -13.67 21.92
N ASN A 686 -30.04 -13.42 20.66
CA ASN A 686 -30.75 -14.36 19.80
C ASN A 686 -29.98 -14.53 18.49
N TYR A 687 -29.46 -15.73 18.24
CA TYR A 687 -28.58 -16.04 17.11
C TYR A 687 -28.48 -17.57 16.89
N LEU A 688 -27.79 -17.99 15.83
CA LEU A 688 -27.36 -19.38 15.66
C LEU A 688 -25.87 -19.49 16.02
N SER A 689 -25.54 -20.29 17.02
CA SER A 689 -24.15 -20.65 17.36
C SER A 689 -23.71 -21.86 16.54
N LEU A 690 -22.62 -21.73 15.80
CA LEU A 690 -22.01 -22.84 15.07
C LEU A 690 -20.96 -23.57 15.93
N PRO A 691 -20.54 -24.81 15.58
CA PRO A 691 -19.47 -25.52 16.27
C PRO A 691 -18.18 -24.71 16.32
N ASN A 692 -17.54 -24.64 17.48
CA ASN A 692 -16.35 -23.81 17.73
C ASN A 692 -15.15 -24.12 16.81
N GLU A 693 -15.05 -25.37 16.34
CA GLU A 693 -13.84 -25.96 15.75
C GLU A 693 -13.81 -25.93 14.21
N LEU A 694 -14.61 -25.07 13.55
CA LEU A 694 -14.77 -25.06 12.09
C LEU A 694 -13.53 -24.54 11.34
N PHE A 695 -12.89 -23.47 11.82
CA PHE A 695 -11.75 -22.85 11.11
C PHE A 695 -10.39 -23.51 11.38
N LYS A 696 -10.29 -24.46 12.30
CA LYS A 696 -9.00 -24.96 12.83
C LYS A 696 -8.10 -25.64 11.79
N ASP A 697 -8.68 -26.20 10.72
CA ASP A 697 -7.97 -26.93 9.66
C ASP A 697 -7.75 -26.06 8.40
N ILE A 698 -8.24 -24.80 8.38
CA ILE A 698 -8.04 -23.86 7.27
C ILE A 698 -6.55 -23.60 7.05
N ASP A 699 -6.13 -23.50 5.80
CA ASP A 699 -4.75 -23.26 5.38
C ASP A 699 -4.64 -22.01 4.46
N LYS A 700 -3.59 -21.89 3.65
CA LYS A 700 -3.43 -20.79 2.68
C LYS A 700 -4.41 -20.83 1.50
N SER A 701 -5.17 -21.90 1.29
CA SER A 701 -6.24 -21.97 0.29
C SER A 701 -7.45 -21.09 0.64
N GLY A 702 -7.50 -20.52 1.84
CA GLY A 702 -8.51 -19.56 2.27
C GLY A 702 -9.75 -20.22 2.87
N TYR A 703 -10.88 -19.51 2.83
CA TYR A 703 -12.20 -20.04 3.14
C TYR A 703 -13.28 -19.23 2.42
N THR A 704 -14.49 -19.77 2.39
CA THR A 704 -15.69 -19.07 1.89
C THR A 704 -16.83 -19.23 2.88
N VAL A 705 -17.57 -18.16 3.15
CA VAL A 705 -18.87 -18.23 3.83
C VAL A 705 -19.94 -17.73 2.88
N SER A 706 -21.02 -18.49 2.75
CA SER A 706 -22.16 -18.20 1.90
C SER A 706 -23.46 -18.42 2.67
N MET A 707 -24.45 -17.56 2.48
CA MET A 707 -25.79 -17.71 3.06
C MET A 707 -26.82 -16.99 2.20
N TRP A 708 -28.02 -17.56 2.10
CA TRP A 708 -29.19 -16.79 1.73
C TRP A 708 -29.64 -15.96 2.93
N VAL A 709 -29.93 -14.68 2.73
CA VAL A 709 -30.36 -13.76 3.79
C VAL A 709 -31.48 -12.85 3.32
N ASN A 710 -32.40 -12.49 4.22
CA ASN A 710 -33.38 -11.43 4.03
C ASN A 710 -33.39 -10.53 5.27
N ILE A 711 -32.97 -9.28 5.10
CA ILE A 711 -32.69 -8.32 6.17
C ILE A 711 -33.83 -7.30 6.26
N ASP A 712 -34.49 -7.18 7.41
CA ASP A 712 -35.49 -6.13 7.63
C ASP A 712 -34.80 -4.76 7.82
N ALA A 713 -35.37 -3.71 7.24
CA ALA A 713 -34.85 -2.34 7.29
C ALA A 713 -34.82 -1.70 8.70
N SER A 714 -35.30 -2.37 9.75
CA SER A 714 -35.07 -2.00 11.15
C SER A 714 -33.72 -2.46 11.71
N THR A 715 -33.07 -3.45 11.09
CA THR A 715 -31.70 -3.90 11.42
C THR A 715 -30.69 -2.80 11.09
N TRP A 716 -29.66 -2.64 11.94
CA TRP A 716 -28.59 -1.68 11.68
C TRP A 716 -27.57 -2.24 10.68
N GLU A 717 -27.12 -1.40 9.76
CA GLU A 717 -26.23 -1.76 8.65
C GLU A 717 -24.88 -2.38 9.10
N HIS A 718 -24.44 -2.08 10.32
CA HIS A 718 -23.21 -2.65 10.90
C HIS A 718 -23.41 -4.02 11.56
N SER A 719 -24.65 -4.45 11.86
CA SER A 719 -24.94 -5.76 12.48
C SER A 719 -24.31 -6.90 11.69
N ALA A 720 -23.68 -7.86 12.38
CA ALA A 720 -23.04 -9.00 11.71
C ALA A 720 -24.08 -10.02 11.22
N LEU A 721 -24.01 -10.36 9.93
CA LEU A 721 -24.72 -11.49 9.35
C LEU A 721 -24.03 -12.80 9.73
N PHE A 722 -22.70 -12.80 9.72
CA PHE A 722 -21.84 -13.86 10.25
C PHE A 722 -20.60 -13.24 10.89
N GLU A 723 -20.16 -13.79 12.02
CA GLU A 723 -18.99 -13.35 12.77
C GLU A 723 -18.29 -14.55 13.44
N ALA A 724 -16.95 -14.52 13.48
CA ALA A 724 -16.13 -15.53 14.16
C ALA A 724 -15.03 -14.86 15.01
N ASP A 725 -15.03 -15.17 16.32
CA ASP A 725 -14.13 -14.62 17.34
C ASP A 725 -13.11 -15.65 17.84
N MET A 726 -12.00 -15.18 18.41
CA MET A 726 -11.23 -15.93 19.42
C MET A 726 -11.59 -15.42 20.82
N VAL A 727 -12.29 -16.26 21.57
CA VAL A 727 -12.67 -16.04 22.97
C VAL A 727 -11.67 -16.77 23.88
N SER A 728 -11.20 -16.10 24.93
CA SER A 728 -10.20 -16.66 25.86
C SER A 728 -10.67 -16.66 27.31
N GLY A 729 -10.10 -17.55 28.13
CA GLY A 729 -10.29 -17.57 29.59
C GLY A 729 -11.69 -17.84 30.12
N GLY A 730 -12.68 -18.13 29.26
CA GLY A 730 -14.09 -18.22 29.65
C GLY A 730 -14.82 -16.88 29.66
N ALA A 731 -14.37 -15.90 28.86
CA ALA A 731 -15.20 -14.80 28.42
C ALA A 731 -16.41 -15.29 27.58
N VAL A 732 -17.35 -14.40 27.27
CA VAL A 732 -18.56 -14.70 26.49
C VAL A 732 -18.57 -14.04 25.11
N THR A 733 -17.93 -12.88 24.97
CA THR A 733 -17.69 -12.17 23.70
C THR A 733 -16.21 -12.28 23.31
N GLY A 734 -15.89 -12.11 22.03
CA GLY A 734 -14.55 -11.70 21.62
C GLY A 734 -14.18 -10.31 22.16
N ASN A 735 -12.90 -9.92 21.96
CA ASN A 735 -12.49 -8.51 22.04
C ASN A 735 -12.63 -7.82 20.67
N TYR A 736 -12.46 -8.60 19.60
CA TYR A 736 -12.60 -8.22 18.19
C TYR A 736 -12.93 -9.48 17.39
N PRO A 737 -13.71 -9.37 16.31
CA PRO A 737 -13.92 -10.45 15.36
C PRO A 737 -12.64 -10.73 14.59
N MET A 738 -12.36 -12.00 14.35
CA MET A 738 -11.27 -12.46 13.48
C MET A 738 -11.71 -12.45 12.01
N THR A 739 -12.98 -12.72 11.74
CA THR A 739 -13.63 -12.45 10.46
C THR A 739 -15.12 -12.16 10.65
N ARG A 740 -15.69 -11.34 9.76
CA ARG A 740 -17.14 -11.08 9.69
C ARG A 740 -17.58 -10.62 8.30
N ILE A 741 -18.89 -10.66 8.09
CA ILE A 741 -19.60 -9.96 7.01
C ILE A 741 -20.78 -9.20 7.63
N GLY A 742 -20.81 -7.87 7.44
CA GLY A 742 -21.86 -7.00 7.97
C GLY A 742 -23.15 -7.00 7.13
N ALA A 743 -24.24 -6.47 7.66
CA ALA A 743 -25.50 -6.27 6.94
C ALA A 743 -25.38 -5.27 5.77
N ASN A 744 -24.39 -4.38 5.82
CA ASN A 744 -23.90 -3.53 4.73
C ASN A 744 -22.92 -4.22 3.76
N LEU A 745 -22.72 -5.53 3.90
CA LEU A 745 -21.78 -6.34 3.12
C LEU A 745 -20.30 -5.92 3.21
N ILE A 746 -19.90 -5.17 4.25
CA ILE A 746 -18.48 -4.99 4.55
C ILE A 746 -17.91 -6.30 5.07
N GLY A 747 -17.05 -6.93 4.25
CA GLY A 747 -16.32 -8.15 4.57
C GLY A 747 -14.99 -7.82 5.24
N ARG A 748 -14.69 -8.44 6.39
CA ARG A 748 -13.51 -8.13 7.22
C ARG A 748 -12.75 -9.38 7.63
N ILE A 749 -11.43 -9.24 7.72
CA ILE A 749 -10.55 -10.13 8.48
C ILE A 749 -9.65 -9.31 9.40
N ASN A 750 -9.38 -9.82 10.61
CA ASN A 750 -8.54 -9.19 11.63
C ASN A 750 -7.90 -10.30 12.48
N ALA A 751 -7.01 -11.05 11.83
CA ALA A 751 -6.42 -12.28 12.34
C ALA A 751 -4.90 -12.20 12.16
N ASN A 752 -4.16 -11.64 13.13
CA ASN A 752 -2.78 -11.15 12.95
C ASN A 752 -2.63 -9.97 11.96
N ASP A 753 -3.07 -10.13 10.71
CA ASP A 753 -3.21 -9.05 9.71
C ASP A 753 -4.67 -8.58 9.63
N TYR A 754 -4.92 -7.47 8.93
CA TYR A 754 -6.22 -6.79 8.82
C TYR A 754 -6.58 -6.44 7.38
N SER A 755 -7.83 -6.67 6.96
CA SER A 755 -8.38 -6.23 5.66
C SER A 755 -9.89 -5.94 5.74
N ASP A 756 -10.36 -5.04 4.87
CA ASP A 756 -11.73 -4.52 4.82
C ASP A 756 -12.19 -4.34 3.36
N ALA A 757 -13.01 -5.26 2.87
CA ALA A 757 -13.68 -5.12 1.58
C ALA A 757 -14.99 -4.32 1.77
N VAL A 758 -14.95 -3.03 1.42
CA VAL A 758 -16.08 -2.09 1.55
C VAL A 758 -16.77 -1.90 0.19
N PRO A 759 -17.98 -2.44 -0.04
CA PRO A 759 -18.71 -2.25 -1.29
C PRO A 759 -19.39 -0.88 -1.36
N GLY A 760 -19.52 -0.34 -2.57
CA GLY A 760 -20.19 0.95 -2.85
C GLY A 760 -21.73 0.90 -2.89
N ILE A 761 -22.37 -0.07 -2.22
CA ILE A 761 -23.82 -0.31 -2.28
C ILE A 761 -24.53 0.39 -1.12
N ALA A 762 -25.63 1.08 -1.40
CA ALA A 762 -26.44 1.74 -0.36
C ALA A 762 -27.23 0.69 0.46
N TYR A 763 -27.13 0.73 1.80
CA TYR A 763 -27.75 -0.29 2.67
C TYR A 763 -29.26 -0.51 2.43
N GLY A 764 -30.01 0.53 2.06
CA GLY A 764 -31.43 0.40 1.72
C GLY A 764 -31.72 -0.59 0.59
N GLU A 765 -30.79 -0.76 -0.35
CA GLU A 765 -30.88 -1.70 -1.47
C GLU A 765 -30.69 -3.17 -1.05
N LEU A 766 -30.29 -3.44 0.19
CA LEU A 766 -30.03 -4.78 0.74
C LEU A 766 -31.19 -5.33 1.59
N THR A 767 -32.27 -4.56 1.75
CA THR A 767 -33.33 -4.85 2.73
C THR A 767 -34.63 -5.34 2.09
N GLY A 768 -35.38 -6.17 2.82
CA GLY A 768 -36.75 -6.61 2.49
C GLY A 768 -36.87 -7.67 1.39
N LYS A 769 -35.78 -8.32 0.98
CA LYS A 769 -35.73 -9.33 -0.09
C LYS A 769 -34.67 -10.40 0.23
N TRP A 770 -34.87 -11.61 -0.31
CA TRP A 770 -33.87 -12.68 -0.24
C TRP A 770 -32.71 -12.40 -1.21
N GLN A 771 -31.47 -12.53 -0.72
CA GLN A 771 -30.25 -12.40 -1.52
C GLN A 771 -29.23 -13.46 -1.07
N LEU A 772 -28.42 -13.97 -2.01
CA LEU A 772 -27.26 -14.79 -1.68
C LEU A 772 -26.08 -13.86 -1.39
N VAL A 773 -25.61 -13.87 -0.14
CA VAL A 773 -24.41 -13.18 0.30
C VAL A 773 -23.29 -14.21 0.41
N THR A 774 -22.19 -14.00 -0.32
CA THR A 774 -21.01 -14.86 -0.27
C THR A 774 -19.77 -14.00 -0.11
N TYR A 775 -18.85 -14.35 0.79
CA TYR A 775 -17.53 -13.74 0.84
C TYR A 775 -16.42 -14.78 0.96
N THR A 776 -15.32 -14.52 0.25
CA THR A 776 -14.14 -15.40 0.18
C THR A 776 -12.95 -14.67 0.76
N VAL A 777 -12.12 -15.35 1.55
CA VAL A 777 -10.86 -14.77 2.06
C VAL A 777 -9.72 -15.77 1.88
N ASP A 778 -8.68 -15.38 1.13
CA ASP A 778 -7.45 -16.14 0.93
C ASP A 778 -6.22 -15.29 1.31
N THR A 779 -5.00 -15.73 1.00
CA THR A 779 -3.79 -14.94 1.31
C THR A 779 -3.68 -13.63 0.51
N LYS A 780 -4.50 -13.42 -0.52
CA LYS A 780 -4.45 -12.30 -1.47
C LYS A 780 -5.54 -11.24 -1.20
N GLY A 781 -6.46 -11.48 -0.26
CA GLY A 781 -7.39 -10.48 0.25
C GLY A 781 -8.81 -10.99 0.47
N ILE A 782 -9.79 -10.08 0.42
CA ILE A 782 -11.21 -10.36 0.63
C ILE A 782 -12.00 -10.00 -0.64
N LYS A 783 -12.80 -10.93 -1.15
CA LYS A 783 -13.82 -10.66 -2.18
C LYS A 783 -15.21 -10.86 -1.59
N VAL A 784 -16.15 -9.98 -1.91
CA VAL A 784 -17.56 -10.09 -1.54
C VAL A 784 -18.41 -10.17 -2.80
N TYR A 785 -19.41 -11.04 -2.76
CA TYR A 785 -20.33 -11.34 -3.85
C TYR A 785 -21.78 -11.24 -3.39
N LEU A 786 -22.64 -10.77 -4.28
CA LEU A 786 -24.08 -10.62 -4.07
C LEU A 786 -24.81 -11.23 -5.27
N ASN A 787 -25.69 -12.22 -5.01
CA ASN A 787 -26.42 -12.94 -6.06
C ASN A 787 -25.50 -13.44 -7.19
N GLY A 788 -24.43 -14.17 -6.85
CA GLY A 788 -23.42 -14.69 -7.77
C GLY A 788 -22.34 -13.69 -8.20
N ASN A 789 -22.64 -12.39 -8.22
CA ASN A 789 -21.79 -11.35 -8.82
C ASN A 789 -20.81 -10.73 -7.81
N GLN A 790 -19.54 -10.51 -8.20
CA GLN A 790 -18.54 -9.87 -7.33
C GLN A 790 -18.82 -8.36 -7.20
N ILE A 791 -18.98 -7.86 -5.98
CA ILE A 791 -19.31 -6.45 -5.70
C ILE A 791 -18.15 -5.64 -5.12
N VAL A 792 -17.12 -6.29 -4.56
CA VAL A 792 -15.87 -5.66 -4.12
C VAL A 792 -14.74 -6.71 -4.00
N TYR A 793 -13.50 -6.27 -4.23
CA TYR A 793 -12.27 -7.01 -3.92
C TYR A 793 -11.25 -6.08 -3.26
N ASP A 794 -10.99 -6.26 -1.97
CA ASP A 794 -9.85 -5.66 -1.27
C ASP A 794 -8.63 -6.58 -1.47
N LYS A 795 -7.69 -6.17 -2.33
CA LYS A 795 -6.50 -6.94 -2.72
C LYS A 795 -5.33 -6.60 -1.80
N LYS A 796 -4.94 -7.53 -0.94
CA LYS A 796 -3.92 -7.33 0.10
C LYS A 796 -3.24 -8.64 0.48
N ASP A 797 -1.92 -8.62 0.70
CA ASP A 797 -1.26 -9.74 1.37
C ASP A 797 -1.68 -9.80 2.84
N ILE A 798 -2.41 -10.85 3.18
CA ILE A 798 -2.89 -11.18 4.52
C ILE A 798 -2.43 -12.59 4.93
N SER A 799 -1.25 -13.00 4.44
CA SER A 799 -0.69 -14.33 4.67
C SER A 799 -0.52 -14.72 6.15
N ASN A 800 -0.39 -13.78 7.10
CA ASN A 800 -0.25 -14.13 8.51
C ASN A 800 -1.60 -14.51 9.15
N CYS A 801 -2.74 -14.17 8.53
CA CYS A 801 -4.06 -14.68 8.89
C CYS A 801 -4.14 -16.20 8.87
N PHE A 802 -3.36 -16.84 8.00
CA PHE A 802 -3.39 -18.29 7.78
C PHE A 802 -2.20 -19.00 8.45
N SER A 803 -1.44 -18.30 9.30
CA SER A 803 -0.15 -18.79 9.83
C SER A 803 -0.22 -19.85 10.94
N GLY A 804 -1.40 -20.20 11.45
CA GLY A 804 -1.56 -21.15 12.57
C GLY A 804 -0.96 -20.68 13.91
N LYS A 805 -0.71 -19.37 14.06
CA LYS A 805 -0.04 -18.77 15.22
C LYS A 805 -0.82 -17.56 15.76
N ASN A 806 -0.63 -17.26 17.04
CA ASN A 806 -1.18 -16.06 17.69
C ASN A 806 -2.71 -15.94 17.47
N ALA A 807 -3.17 -14.94 16.73
CA ALA A 807 -4.58 -14.72 16.39
C ALA A 807 -4.90 -15.10 14.93
N ALA A 808 -4.17 -16.05 14.33
CA ALA A 808 -4.49 -16.60 13.00
C ALA A 808 -5.86 -17.30 13.01
N ILE A 809 -6.55 -17.31 11.86
CA ILE A 809 -7.97 -17.72 11.71
C ILE A 809 -8.27 -19.10 12.29
N GLN A 810 -7.29 -20.02 12.30
CA GLN A 810 -7.41 -21.36 12.87
C GLN A 810 -7.69 -21.38 14.39
N ASN A 811 -7.50 -20.25 15.09
CA ASN A 811 -7.79 -20.09 16.51
C ASN A 811 -9.18 -19.46 16.79
N ALA A 812 -9.99 -19.20 15.76
CA ALA A 812 -11.38 -18.80 15.92
C ALA A 812 -12.16 -19.94 16.60
N ASN A 813 -12.86 -19.62 17.68
CA ASN A 813 -13.47 -20.60 18.58
C ASN A 813 -14.86 -20.19 19.10
N HIS A 814 -15.46 -19.13 18.56
CA HIS A 814 -16.85 -18.73 18.82
C HIS A 814 -17.41 -18.16 17.52
N ILE A 815 -18.44 -18.79 16.96
CA ILE A 815 -18.86 -18.60 15.56
C ILE A 815 -20.38 -18.48 15.50
N MET A 816 -20.87 -17.43 14.83
CA MET A 816 -22.24 -16.94 14.97
C MET A 816 -22.85 -16.56 13.61
N VAL A 817 -24.17 -16.76 13.49
CA VAL A 817 -25.00 -16.19 12.41
C VAL A 817 -26.06 -15.28 13.03
N GLY A 818 -26.14 -14.04 12.56
CA GLY A 818 -27.08 -12.99 13.00
C GLY A 818 -26.69 -12.21 14.25
N ALA A 819 -25.48 -12.38 14.79
CA ALA A 819 -24.97 -11.68 15.97
C ALA A 819 -23.47 -11.41 15.89
N GLY A 820 -23.04 -10.35 16.60
CA GLY A 820 -21.65 -9.93 16.73
C GLY A 820 -21.48 -8.80 17.74
N ASP A 821 -20.24 -8.51 18.16
CA ASP A 821 -19.93 -7.37 19.05
C ASP A 821 -18.53 -6.78 18.79
N ILE A 822 -18.41 -6.00 17.72
CA ILE A 822 -17.32 -5.05 17.52
C ILE A 822 -17.81 -3.63 17.80
N TRP A 823 -17.03 -2.81 18.50
CA TRP A 823 -17.30 -1.37 18.76
C TRP A 823 -18.71 -1.01 19.29
N SER A 824 -19.43 -1.97 19.87
CA SER A 824 -20.85 -1.89 20.25
C SER A 824 -21.90 -1.88 19.13
N ASP A 825 -21.58 -2.51 18.00
CA ASP A 825 -22.54 -3.16 17.10
C ASP A 825 -23.58 -3.99 17.89
N GLU A 826 -24.76 -4.15 17.29
CA GLU A 826 -25.89 -4.90 17.85
C GLU A 826 -26.25 -6.12 16.97
N ASP A 827 -26.92 -7.10 17.57
CA ASP A 827 -27.45 -8.27 16.86
C ASP A 827 -28.45 -7.86 15.75
N CYS A 828 -28.57 -8.69 14.70
CA CYS A 828 -29.58 -8.47 13.66
C CYS A 828 -30.99 -8.37 14.28
N ARG A 829 -31.69 -7.25 14.03
CA ARG A 829 -32.97 -6.95 14.71
C ARG A 829 -34.14 -7.77 14.19
N ASN A 830 -34.21 -7.97 12.88
CA ASN A 830 -35.12 -8.92 12.25
C ASN A 830 -34.47 -9.38 10.94
N ALA A 831 -34.07 -10.63 10.89
CA ALA A 831 -33.42 -11.22 9.71
C ALA A 831 -33.82 -12.70 9.57
N LEU A 832 -33.98 -13.13 8.32
CA LEU A 832 -34.11 -14.53 7.95
C LEU A 832 -32.80 -14.99 7.29
N PHE A 833 -32.37 -16.21 7.60
CA PHE A 833 -31.20 -16.85 7.01
C PHE A 833 -31.55 -18.26 6.53
N ASP A 834 -30.98 -18.66 5.40
CA ASP A 834 -31.11 -19.99 4.84
C ASP A 834 -29.79 -20.46 4.20
N ASP A 835 -29.63 -21.77 4.06
CA ASP A 835 -28.55 -22.45 3.34
C ASP A 835 -27.14 -21.91 3.68
N VAL A 836 -26.88 -21.80 4.99
CA VAL A 836 -25.60 -21.28 5.51
C VAL A 836 -24.51 -22.31 5.25
N ARG A 837 -23.54 -22.01 4.39
CA ARG A 837 -22.43 -22.87 3.99
C ARG A 837 -21.08 -22.24 4.29
N ILE A 838 -20.16 -23.04 4.83
CA ILE A 838 -18.77 -22.67 5.07
C ILE A 838 -17.88 -23.67 4.33
N TYR A 839 -16.98 -23.17 3.49
CA TYR A 839 -16.05 -23.95 2.67
C TYR A 839 -14.61 -23.82 3.16
N ASP A 840 -13.81 -24.85 2.90
CA ASP A 840 -12.40 -24.97 3.27
C ASP A 840 -11.40 -24.21 2.38
N THR A 841 -11.89 -23.54 1.34
CA THR A 841 -11.11 -22.73 0.41
C THR A 841 -11.88 -21.50 -0.06
N ALA A 842 -11.20 -20.52 -0.62
CA ALA A 842 -11.81 -19.45 -1.41
C ALA A 842 -12.39 -20.00 -2.72
N LEU A 843 -13.71 -19.84 -2.91
CA LEU A 843 -14.38 -20.19 -4.15
C LEU A 843 -14.02 -19.20 -5.27
N THR A 844 -13.88 -19.74 -6.48
CA THR A 844 -13.75 -18.95 -7.71
C THR A 844 -15.09 -18.29 -8.07
N ALA A 845 -15.06 -17.23 -8.88
CA ALA A 845 -16.30 -16.56 -9.31
C ALA A 845 -17.27 -17.50 -10.05
N SER A 846 -16.74 -18.46 -10.82
CA SER A 846 -17.54 -19.48 -11.51
C SER A 846 -18.21 -20.47 -10.55
N GLU A 847 -17.52 -20.88 -9.49
CA GLU A 847 -18.11 -21.71 -8.42
C GLU A 847 -19.20 -20.95 -7.65
N ILE A 848 -19.06 -19.63 -7.46
CA ILE A 848 -20.05 -18.80 -6.77
C ILE A 848 -21.28 -18.51 -7.65
N SER A 849 -21.11 -18.31 -8.96
CA SER A 849 -22.24 -18.28 -9.89
C SER A 849 -22.98 -19.62 -9.90
N SER A 850 -22.24 -20.73 -10.01
CA SER A 850 -22.82 -22.08 -9.97
C SER A 850 -23.54 -22.37 -8.65
N LEU A 851 -23.06 -21.82 -7.53
CA LEU A 851 -23.69 -21.91 -6.22
C LEU A 851 -25.00 -21.10 -6.17
N TYR A 852 -25.03 -19.90 -6.77
CA TYR A 852 -26.26 -19.11 -6.91
C TYR A 852 -27.31 -19.86 -7.73
N ASP A 853 -26.96 -20.28 -8.94
CA ASP A 853 -27.86 -20.97 -9.87
C ASP A 853 -28.43 -22.28 -9.29
N ALA A 854 -27.62 -23.00 -8.50
CA ALA A 854 -28.03 -24.23 -7.83
C ALA A 854 -28.84 -24.05 -6.53
N THR A 855 -28.94 -22.83 -5.99
CA THR A 855 -29.63 -22.53 -4.71
C THR A 855 -30.73 -21.46 -4.84
N TYR A 856 -30.90 -20.92 -6.04
CA TYR A 856 -32.03 -20.08 -6.42
C TYR A 856 -33.32 -20.90 -6.44
N MET A 857 -34.25 -20.58 -5.54
CA MET A 857 -35.56 -21.22 -5.44
C MET A 857 -36.63 -20.25 -5.95
N ASP A 858 -37.43 -20.73 -6.90
CA ASP A 858 -38.48 -19.96 -7.56
C ASP A 858 -39.86 -20.57 -7.26
N ASN A 859 -40.87 -19.72 -7.05
CA ASN A 859 -42.08 -20.04 -6.30
C ASN A 859 -43.21 -20.56 -7.19
N LYS A 860 -42.99 -21.77 -7.73
CA LYS A 860 -43.76 -22.43 -8.80
C LYS A 860 -45.17 -22.92 -8.41
N GLU A 861 -46.06 -22.02 -7.97
CA GLU A 861 -47.51 -22.31 -8.01
C GLU A 861 -48.46 -21.14 -8.31
N ASP A 862 -48.02 -19.86 -8.37
CA ASP A 862 -48.91 -18.72 -8.69
C ASP A 862 -48.43 -17.84 -9.88
N GLU A 863 -47.56 -18.37 -10.75
CA GLU A 863 -47.28 -17.75 -12.05
C GLU A 863 -48.52 -17.78 -12.96
N PRO A 864 -48.95 -16.63 -13.53
CA PRO A 864 -49.89 -16.60 -14.64
C PRO A 864 -49.18 -16.96 -15.97
N LYS A 865 -48.45 -18.09 -16.03
CA LYS A 865 -47.57 -18.55 -17.14
C LYS A 865 -46.90 -17.40 -17.87
N GLU A 866 -45.63 -17.12 -17.56
CA GLU A 866 -44.85 -16.26 -18.45
C GLU A 866 -45.03 -16.72 -19.91
N PRO A 867 -45.31 -15.79 -20.84
CA PRO A 867 -45.41 -16.16 -22.22
C PRO A 867 -44.06 -16.76 -22.61
N GLU A 868 -44.06 -17.94 -23.25
CA GLU A 868 -42.86 -18.43 -23.93
C GLU A 868 -42.30 -17.25 -24.74
N HIS A 869 -41.08 -16.78 -24.42
CA HIS A 869 -40.40 -15.78 -25.24
C HIS A 869 -40.31 -16.37 -26.64
N LYS A 870 -41.23 -15.93 -27.51
CA LYS A 870 -41.43 -16.48 -28.86
C LYS A 870 -40.28 -16.00 -29.75
N VAL A 871 -39.06 -16.53 -29.51
CA VAL A 871 -37.77 -16.04 -30.05
C VAL A 871 -37.99 -15.47 -31.43
N LYS A 872 -38.06 -14.13 -31.49
CA LYS A 872 -38.56 -13.41 -32.65
C LYS A 872 -37.63 -13.78 -33.80
N PRO A 873 -38.11 -14.49 -34.85
CA PRO A 873 -37.23 -15.09 -35.84
C PRO A 873 -36.32 -14.02 -36.40
N ILE A 874 -35.01 -14.30 -36.39
CA ILE A 874 -33.95 -13.43 -36.89
C ILE A 874 -34.40 -12.89 -38.25
N ALA A 875 -34.64 -11.59 -38.30
CA ALA A 875 -35.07 -10.94 -39.52
C ALA A 875 -33.82 -10.66 -40.37
N GLU A 876 -33.97 -10.79 -41.70
CA GLU A 876 -32.92 -10.36 -42.62
C GLU A 876 -32.72 -8.85 -42.44
N GLU A 877 -31.48 -8.50 -42.10
CA GLU A 877 -31.06 -7.14 -41.75
C GLU A 877 -31.29 -6.16 -42.91
N GLU A 878 -31.64 -4.89 -42.61
CA GLU A 878 -31.74 -3.89 -43.68
C GLU A 878 -30.38 -3.81 -44.41
N PRO A 879 -30.34 -3.86 -45.76
CA PRO A 879 -29.10 -3.62 -46.49
C PRO A 879 -28.61 -2.18 -46.22
N ASP A 880 -27.30 -1.97 -46.32
CA ASP A 880 -26.70 -0.65 -46.11
C ASP A 880 -27.19 0.34 -47.17
N ALA A 881 -27.41 1.60 -46.77
CA ALA A 881 -28.00 2.63 -47.61
C ALA A 881 -27.06 3.83 -47.76
N GLU A 882 -26.89 4.29 -49.00
CA GLU A 882 -26.00 5.43 -49.33
C GLU A 882 -26.46 6.71 -48.59
N GLY A 883 -25.62 7.19 -47.67
CA GLY A 883 -25.94 8.33 -46.78
C GLY A 883 -26.55 7.96 -45.42
N MET A 884 -26.56 6.68 -45.05
CA MET A 884 -27.01 6.17 -43.76
C MET A 884 -25.94 5.23 -43.15
N THR A 885 -25.67 5.32 -41.85
CA THR A 885 -24.87 4.33 -41.10
C THR A 885 -25.79 3.39 -40.35
N LYS A 886 -25.41 2.11 -40.26
CA LYS A 886 -26.13 1.11 -39.47
C LYS A 886 -25.62 1.10 -38.03
N VAL A 887 -26.55 1.21 -37.08
CA VAL A 887 -26.26 1.10 -35.64
C VAL A 887 -27.04 -0.06 -35.02
N TYR A 888 -26.55 -0.53 -33.88
CA TYR A 888 -27.02 -1.72 -33.16
C TYR A 888 -27.31 -1.37 -31.69
N ILE A 889 -28.34 -1.98 -31.11
CA ILE A 889 -28.71 -1.85 -29.69
C ILE A 889 -29.21 -3.18 -29.14
N ARG A 890 -28.84 -3.51 -27.90
CA ARG A 890 -29.37 -4.66 -27.17
C ARG A 890 -30.50 -4.19 -26.25
N LEU A 891 -31.68 -4.79 -26.38
CA LEU A 891 -32.85 -4.51 -25.56
C LEU A 891 -33.31 -5.82 -24.92
N GLU A 892 -33.03 -5.95 -23.62
CA GLU A 892 -33.34 -7.16 -22.82
C GLU A 892 -34.71 -7.10 -22.13
N ASP A 893 -35.55 -6.13 -22.49
CA ASP A 893 -36.85 -5.84 -21.88
C ASP A 893 -38.01 -6.28 -22.80
N ASP A 894 -38.85 -7.17 -22.28
CA ASP A 894 -40.06 -7.74 -22.89
C ASP A 894 -40.98 -6.75 -23.59
N GLU A 895 -41.08 -5.50 -23.11
CA GLU A 895 -41.98 -4.51 -23.70
C GLU A 895 -41.60 -4.19 -25.16
N PHE A 896 -40.33 -4.33 -25.55
CA PHE A 896 -39.85 -4.10 -26.92
C PHE A 896 -40.02 -5.30 -27.86
N TYR A 897 -40.44 -6.45 -27.34
CA TYR A 897 -40.30 -7.74 -28.02
C TYR A 897 -41.08 -7.86 -29.34
N GLU A 898 -42.32 -7.38 -29.38
CA GLU A 898 -43.12 -7.43 -30.61
C GLU A 898 -42.69 -6.36 -31.62
N GLU A 899 -42.47 -5.12 -31.16
CA GLU A 899 -42.11 -3.96 -31.98
C GLU A 899 -41.16 -3.05 -31.17
N ALA A 900 -40.05 -2.64 -31.78
CA ALA A 900 -39.11 -1.66 -31.22
C ALA A 900 -38.86 -0.59 -32.28
N ASN A 901 -39.03 0.68 -31.90
CA ASN A 901 -38.91 1.83 -32.79
C ASN A 901 -37.99 2.86 -32.14
N VAL A 902 -37.21 3.57 -32.95
CA VAL A 902 -36.35 4.68 -32.49
C VAL A 902 -36.74 5.96 -33.21
N TYR A 903 -36.72 7.08 -32.50
CA TYR A 903 -36.76 8.41 -33.11
C TYR A 903 -35.79 9.36 -32.43
N ALA A 904 -35.37 10.38 -33.17
CA ALA A 904 -34.47 11.43 -32.71
C ALA A 904 -35.23 12.73 -32.43
N VAL A 905 -34.91 13.40 -31.33
CA VAL A 905 -35.40 14.74 -30.98
C VAL A 905 -34.25 15.70 -30.69
N ASP A 906 -34.49 17.00 -30.82
CA ASP A 906 -33.61 18.05 -30.31
C ASP A 906 -33.73 18.21 -28.78
N ALA A 907 -32.88 19.05 -28.19
CA ALA A 907 -32.87 19.36 -26.76
C ALA A 907 -34.17 20.03 -26.24
N ASP A 908 -35.02 20.57 -27.11
CA ASP A 908 -36.36 21.09 -26.79
C ASP A 908 -37.47 20.02 -26.93
N GLY A 909 -37.12 18.81 -27.41
CA GLY A 909 -38.02 17.67 -27.57
C GLY A 909 -38.75 17.59 -28.93
N ASN A 910 -38.33 18.35 -29.95
CA ASN A 910 -38.94 18.32 -31.28
C ASN A 910 -38.26 17.27 -32.19
N PRO A 911 -38.98 16.51 -33.04
CA PRO A 911 -38.38 15.49 -33.90
C PRO A 911 -37.40 16.06 -34.95
N VAL A 912 -36.16 15.56 -34.97
CA VAL A 912 -35.09 16.01 -35.90
C VAL A 912 -34.97 15.11 -37.14
N GLY A 913 -36.11 14.80 -37.78
CA GLY A 913 -36.16 14.16 -39.10
C GLY A 913 -36.01 12.64 -39.13
N PHE A 914 -35.39 12.01 -38.12
CA PHE A 914 -35.33 10.55 -38.01
C PHE A 914 -36.51 9.99 -37.22
N GLY A 915 -37.62 9.78 -37.94
CA GLY A 915 -38.87 9.23 -37.42
C GLY A 915 -39.83 10.29 -36.87
N GLU A 916 -41.10 10.19 -37.24
CA GLU A 916 -42.22 10.81 -36.50
C GLU A 916 -42.83 9.75 -35.58
N GLU A 917 -43.26 10.13 -34.37
CA GLU A 917 -43.79 9.22 -33.32
C GLU A 917 -44.76 8.15 -33.89
N PRO A 918 -44.52 6.84 -33.70
CA PRO A 918 -43.55 6.20 -32.79
C PRO A 918 -42.11 6.03 -33.32
N GLY A 919 -41.76 6.55 -34.49
CA GLY A 919 -40.39 6.53 -35.03
C GLY A 919 -40.14 5.49 -36.13
N LYS A 920 -38.85 5.26 -36.44
CA LYS A 920 -38.41 4.22 -37.38
C LYS A 920 -38.34 2.88 -36.65
N ALA A 921 -39.01 1.86 -37.19
CA ALA A 921 -38.91 0.48 -36.70
C ALA A 921 -37.48 -0.07 -36.84
N MET A 922 -37.02 -0.80 -35.83
CA MET A 922 -35.73 -1.49 -35.80
C MET A 922 -35.90 -2.98 -36.11
N VAL A 923 -34.89 -3.59 -36.74
CA VAL A 923 -34.91 -5.00 -37.17
C VAL A 923 -34.30 -5.88 -36.07
N HIS A 924 -35.04 -6.87 -35.58
CA HIS A 924 -34.51 -7.83 -34.58
C HIS A 924 -33.60 -8.85 -35.26
N ILE A 925 -32.33 -8.90 -34.86
CA ILE A 925 -31.27 -9.69 -35.51
C ILE A 925 -30.79 -10.90 -34.69
N GLY A 926 -31.32 -11.09 -33.48
CA GLY A 926 -31.05 -12.26 -32.62
C GLY A 926 -30.77 -11.86 -31.18
N ASN A 927 -31.10 -12.73 -30.21
CA ASN A 927 -30.74 -12.61 -28.80
C ASN A 927 -30.87 -11.19 -28.18
N GLY A 928 -32.05 -10.54 -28.35
CA GLY A 928 -32.32 -9.20 -27.81
C GLY A 928 -31.70 -8.04 -28.60
N TRP A 929 -30.89 -8.30 -29.63
CA TRP A 929 -30.29 -7.28 -30.47
C TRP A 929 -31.21 -6.79 -31.59
N TYR A 930 -31.16 -5.49 -31.83
CA TYR A 930 -31.85 -4.78 -32.90
C TYR A 930 -30.86 -3.93 -33.69
N SER A 931 -31.10 -3.76 -35.00
CA SER A 931 -30.34 -2.85 -35.85
C SER A 931 -31.21 -1.91 -36.67
N VAL A 932 -30.64 -0.77 -37.05
CA VAL A 932 -31.33 0.27 -37.81
C VAL A 932 -30.35 1.16 -38.60
N ASN A 933 -30.66 1.46 -39.86
CA ASN A 933 -29.94 2.50 -40.61
C ASN A 933 -30.40 3.91 -40.17
N VAL A 934 -29.46 4.76 -39.75
CA VAL A 934 -29.62 6.16 -39.28
C VAL A 934 -28.96 7.13 -40.28
N PRO A 935 -29.54 8.29 -40.61
CA PRO A 935 -28.89 9.30 -41.46
C PRO A 935 -27.56 9.79 -40.88
N ASN A 936 -26.51 9.90 -41.70
CA ASN A 936 -25.20 10.37 -41.24
C ASN A 936 -25.24 11.81 -40.70
N GLU A 937 -26.25 12.61 -41.08
CA GLU A 937 -26.47 13.98 -40.59
C GLU A 937 -26.96 14.07 -39.13
N LEU A 938 -27.19 12.93 -38.45
CA LEU A 938 -27.52 12.86 -37.02
C LEU A 938 -26.43 12.17 -36.19
N LEU A 939 -25.37 11.69 -36.83
CA LEU A 939 -24.20 11.11 -36.18
C LEU A 939 -23.21 12.24 -35.83
N ALA A 940 -22.39 12.03 -34.81
CA ALA A 940 -21.26 12.93 -34.57
C ALA A 940 -20.35 12.94 -35.81
N SER A 941 -19.87 14.11 -36.23
CA SER A 941 -18.89 14.22 -37.31
C SER A 941 -17.46 14.29 -36.75
N GLU A 942 -16.46 13.93 -37.56
CA GLU A 942 -15.04 14.08 -37.19
C GLU A 942 -14.68 15.55 -36.83
N ALA A 943 -15.48 16.53 -37.28
CA ALA A 943 -15.33 17.95 -36.95
C ALA A 943 -16.15 18.40 -35.71
N ASP A 944 -16.89 17.49 -35.08
CA ASP A 944 -17.52 17.69 -33.77
C ASP A 944 -16.73 16.98 -32.65
N GLU A 945 -15.94 15.94 -32.97
CA GLU A 945 -14.89 15.44 -32.04
C GLU A 945 -13.82 16.54 -31.78
N GLU A 946 -13.37 17.26 -32.82
CA GLU A 946 -12.55 18.49 -32.68
C GLU A 946 -13.24 19.60 -31.86
N LYS A 947 -14.57 19.55 -31.63
CA LYS A 947 -15.28 20.47 -30.71
C LYS A 947 -15.41 19.93 -29.31
N ILE A 948 -15.52 18.62 -29.10
CA ILE A 948 -15.51 18.05 -27.76
C ILE A 948 -14.15 18.37 -27.10
N GLU A 949 -13.05 18.26 -27.86
CA GLU A 949 -11.71 18.75 -27.44
C GLU A 949 -11.62 20.28 -27.25
N GLN A 950 -12.57 21.09 -27.75
CA GLN A 950 -12.60 22.55 -27.53
C GLN A 950 -13.63 22.98 -26.46
N ILE A 951 -14.61 22.14 -26.13
CA ILE A 951 -15.62 22.41 -25.11
C ILE A 951 -15.04 22.16 -23.71
N GLU A 952 -14.18 21.15 -23.53
CA GLU A 952 -13.36 21.00 -22.31
C GLU A 952 -12.23 22.05 -22.18
N ILE A 953 -12.08 22.96 -23.15
CA ILE A 953 -11.13 24.09 -23.12
C ILE A 953 -11.88 25.44 -23.28
N SER A 954 -13.10 25.56 -22.73
CA SER A 954 -13.88 26.81 -22.79
C SER A 954 -14.63 27.23 -21.51
N GLU A 955 -14.18 26.78 -20.33
CA GLU A 955 -14.36 27.54 -19.09
C GLU A 955 -12.99 27.90 -18.48
N THR A 956 -12.86 29.13 -17.94
CA THR A 956 -11.69 29.67 -17.21
C THR A 956 -10.43 30.12 -17.99
N GLU A 957 -10.56 30.94 -19.05
CA GLU A 957 -9.51 31.98 -19.31
C GLU A 957 -9.97 33.32 -19.93
N GLU A 958 -11.27 33.66 -19.97
CA GLU A 958 -11.74 34.97 -20.49
C GLU A 958 -12.72 35.71 -19.55
N ASP A 959 -12.45 35.71 -18.23
CA ASP A 959 -13.21 36.50 -17.23
C ASP A 959 -12.32 37.18 -16.15
N LEU A 960 -10.99 37.19 -16.36
CA LEU A 960 -10.01 37.78 -15.41
C LEU A 960 -9.37 39.11 -15.87
N GLU A 961 -9.73 39.67 -17.03
CA GLU A 961 -9.37 41.04 -17.41
C GLU A 961 -10.53 42.07 -17.32
N GLU A 962 -11.80 41.66 -17.21
CA GLU A 962 -12.96 42.58 -17.22
C GLU A 962 -13.50 43.03 -15.84
N GLU A 963 -12.94 42.65 -14.68
CA GLU A 963 -13.35 43.26 -13.39
C GLU A 963 -12.68 44.62 -13.05
N ILE A 964 -12.00 45.28 -14.02
CA ILE A 964 -11.59 46.69 -13.86
C ILE A 964 -11.93 47.54 -15.10
N LYS A 965 -13.23 47.66 -15.44
CA LYS A 965 -13.97 48.82 -16.04
C LYS A 965 -15.21 48.29 -16.77
N GLU A 966 -16.43 48.37 -16.23
CA GLU A 966 -17.16 49.65 -16.19
C GLU A 966 -18.17 49.75 -15.01
N GLU A 967 -17.66 49.86 -13.77
CA GLU A 967 -18.36 50.73 -12.84
C GLU A 967 -18.19 52.18 -13.34
N ASN A 968 -19.31 52.85 -13.63
CA ASN A 968 -19.44 54.26 -14.03
C ASN A 968 -19.24 54.61 -15.51
N LYS A 969 -20.38 54.67 -16.22
CA LYS A 969 -20.65 55.76 -17.16
C LYS A 969 -20.45 57.13 -16.50
N GLU A 970 -19.51 57.94 -16.97
CA GLU A 970 -19.75 59.35 -17.34
C GLU A 970 -18.56 59.97 -18.12
N ASP A 971 -18.90 60.61 -19.25
CA ASP A 971 -18.20 61.68 -20.00
C ASP A 971 -16.75 61.55 -20.55
N SER A 972 -16.69 61.55 -21.90
CA SER A 972 -15.95 62.51 -22.78
C SER A 972 -14.60 62.18 -23.48
N GLU A 973 -14.72 61.97 -24.79
CA GLU A 973 -14.03 62.62 -25.95
C GLU A 973 -12.49 62.48 -26.25
N ASP A 974 -12.24 62.36 -27.58
CA ASP A 974 -11.07 62.73 -28.41
C ASP A 974 -9.74 61.91 -28.49
N ALA A 975 -9.56 61.29 -29.70
CA ALA A 975 -8.41 61.40 -30.64
C ALA A 975 -6.96 60.95 -30.22
N GLU A 976 -6.00 60.56 -31.10
CA GLU A 976 -5.88 60.44 -32.58
C GLU A 976 -4.67 59.51 -32.94
N GLN A 977 -4.62 58.97 -34.18
CA GLN A 977 -3.45 58.74 -35.11
C GLN A 977 -1.97 58.59 -34.60
N GLU A 978 -1.01 57.83 -35.21
CA GLU A 978 -0.88 56.97 -36.43
C GLU A 978 0.55 56.29 -36.51
N ILE A 979 0.89 55.62 -37.64
CA ILE A 979 2.20 55.65 -38.40
C ILE A 979 3.29 54.50 -38.30
N LEU A 980 3.39 53.70 -39.41
CA LEU A 980 4.58 53.21 -40.22
C LEU A 980 5.69 52.26 -39.65
N ASP A 981 6.49 51.44 -40.40
CA ASP A 981 6.43 50.77 -41.76
C ASP A 981 7.67 49.81 -42.02
N ALA A 982 7.65 49.01 -43.11
CA ALA A 982 8.81 48.49 -43.95
C ALA A 982 9.74 47.35 -43.41
N GLU A 983 10.53 46.54 -44.17
CA GLU A 983 10.81 46.12 -45.59
C GLU A 983 11.86 44.93 -45.55
N SER A 984 12.18 44.02 -46.52
CA SER A 984 11.53 43.39 -47.70
C SER A 984 12.47 42.36 -48.44
N GLU A 985 11.98 41.20 -48.95
CA GLU A 985 12.48 40.41 -50.13
C GLU A 985 13.89 39.68 -50.08
N GLU A 986 14.35 38.71 -50.93
CA GLU A 986 13.80 37.85 -52.04
C GLU A 986 14.68 36.57 -52.42
N THR A 987 14.25 35.78 -53.45
CA THR A 987 14.94 34.71 -54.28
C THR A 987 14.88 33.22 -53.80
N LYS A 988 14.86 32.09 -54.59
CA LYS A 988 14.76 31.64 -56.05
C LYS A 988 15.99 30.79 -56.55
N SER A 989 15.93 29.74 -57.41
CA SER A 989 14.86 28.88 -58.06
C SER A 989 15.48 27.71 -58.92
N GLU A 990 14.67 26.80 -59.51
CA GLU A 990 14.96 25.72 -60.53
C GLU A 990 15.68 24.41 -60.04
N GLU A 991 15.09 23.19 -60.07
CA GLU A 991 14.81 22.19 -61.16
C GLU A 991 16.02 21.29 -61.57
N ILE A 992 15.96 19.96 -61.91
CA ILE A 992 15.01 18.79 -61.88
C ILE A 992 15.82 17.52 -62.39
N PRO A 993 15.42 16.20 -62.40
CA PRO A 993 14.34 15.37 -61.77
C PRO A 993 14.79 13.98 -61.14
N THR A 994 13.80 13.19 -60.65
CA THR A 994 13.65 11.70 -60.44
C THR A 994 14.82 10.67 -60.35
N GLU A 995 14.82 9.89 -59.25
CA GLU A 995 14.81 8.40 -59.22
C GLU A 995 14.06 7.95 -57.92
N GLU A 996 13.73 6.66 -57.73
CA GLU A 996 12.74 6.16 -56.72
C GLU A 996 13.12 6.42 -55.24
N THR A 997 12.12 6.67 -54.39
CA THR A 997 12.26 6.97 -52.94
C THR A 997 11.71 5.88 -52.03
N LEU A 998 12.18 5.83 -50.77
CA LEU A 998 11.88 4.74 -49.83
C LEU A 998 10.41 4.66 -49.33
N LEU A 999 9.58 5.67 -49.55
CA LEU A 999 8.18 5.72 -49.08
C LEU A 999 7.34 4.55 -49.60
N ASP A 1000 7.48 4.22 -50.87
CA ASP A 1000 6.77 3.14 -51.57
C ASP A 1000 7.03 1.74 -50.95
N LYS A 1001 8.08 1.60 -50.11
CA LYS A 1001 8.42 0.39 -49.34
C LYS A 1001 8.06 0.47 -47.86
N VAL A 1002 7.63 1.63 -47.40
CA VAL A 1002 7.09 1.82 -46.05
C VAL A 1002 5.58 1.58 -46.07
N GLU A 1003 4.87 1.98 -47.14
CA GLU A 1003 3.46 1.61 -47.34
C GLU A 1003 3.27 0.07 -47.40
N GLU A 1004 4.07 -0.64 -48.20
CA GLU A 1004 3.98 -2.12 -48.35
C GLU A 1004 4.20 -2.88 -47.01
N VAL A 1005 4.98 -2.31 -46.07
CA VAL A 1005 5.22 -2.87 -44.73
C VAL A 1005 4.16 -2.43 -43.71
N ILE A 1006 3.59 -1.23 -43.87
CA ILE A 1006 2.46 -0.77 -43.05
C ILE A 1006 1.21 -1.60 -43.37
N GLU A 1007 0.96 -1.97 -44.63
CA GLU A 1007 -0.16 -2.85 -44.98
C GLU A 1007 -0.02 -4.26 -44.35
N GLU A 1008 1.16 -4.89 -44.40
CA GLU A 1008 1.40 -6.17 -43.69
C GLU A 1008 1.21 -6.06 -42.17
N LEU A 1009 1.73 -4.98 -41.54
CA LEU A 1009 1.62 -4.78 -40.09
C LEU A 1009 0.17 -4.52 -39.65
N VAL A 1010 -0.60 -3.76 -40.44
CA VAL A 1010 -2.00 -3.43 -40.14
C VAL A 1010 -2.91 -4.67 -40.22
N ASP A 1011 -2.66 -5.60 -41.13
CA ASP A 1011 -3.44 -6.85 -41.20
C ASP A 1011 -3.02 -7.87 -40.14
N GLU A 1012 -1.75 -7.89 -39.71
CA GLU A 1012 -1.31 -8.71 -38.57
C GLU A 1012 -1.92 -8.21 -37.24
N ILE A 1013 -2.04 -6.88 -37.06
CA ILE A 1013 -2.74 -6.28 -35.91
C ILE A 1013 -4.24 -6.62 -35.90
N LYS A 1014 -4.93 -6.56 -37.05
CA LYS A 1014 -6.36 -6.97 -37.15
C LYS A 1014 -6.58 -8.43 -36.76
N SER A 1015 -5.64 -9.31 -37.15
CA SER A 1015 -5.70 -10.75 -36.82
C SER A 1015 -5.52 -11.04 -35.31
N ALA A 1016 -4.98 -10.10 -34.54
CA ALA A 1016 -4.72 -10.26 -33.11
C ALA A 1016 -5.88 -9.80 -32.19
N PHE A 1017 -6.85 -9.03 -32.70
CA PHE A 1017 -7.84 -8.35 -31.85
C PHE A 1017 -9.29 -8.42 -32.39
N SER A 1018 -9.94 -9.56 -32.22
CA SER A 1018 -11.41 -9.71 -32.31
C SER A 1018 -11.89 -11.04 -31.72
N PRO A 1019 -12.99 -11.05 -30.93
CA PRO A 1019 -13.40 -10.14 -29.86
C PRO A 1019 -13.18 -10.87 -28.48
N MET A 1020 -13.73 -10.51 -27.31
CA MET A 1020 -14.99 -9.85 -26.98
C MET A 1020 -14.99 -9.34 -25.52
N GLU A 1021 -15.04 -8.02 -25.34
CA GLU A 1021 -15.70 -7.37 -24.19
C GLU A 1021 -16.00 -5.91 -24.58
N VAL A 1022 -17.14 -5.36 -24.17
CA VAL A 1022 -17.55 -3.99 -24.54
C VAL A 1022 -16.79 -2.98 -23.68
N LYS A 1023 -15.82 -2.29 -24.28
CA LYS A 1023 -15.05 -1.23 -23.61
C LYS A 1023 -15.90 0.03 -23.42
N ALA A 1024 -15.72 0.70 -22.30
CA ALA A 1024 -16.40 1.96 -21.96
C ALA A 1024 -15.83 3.18 -22.74
N ALA A 1025 -15.77 3.07 -24.07
CA ALA A 1025 -15.12 4.03 -24.97
C ALA A 1025 -15.89 4.29 -26.28
N GLU A 1026 -17.22 4.12 -26.28
CA GLU A 1026 -18.14 4.72 -27.26
C GLU A 1026 -19.27 5.42 -26.46
N SER A 1027 -19.26 6.75 -26.35
CA SER A 1027 -20.28 7.47 -25.55
C SER A 1027 -20.80 8.79 -26.12
N ASN A 1028 -20.70 9.01 -27.44
CA ASN A 1028 -21.67 9.82 -28.20
C ASN A 1028 -21.58 9.56 -29.71
N ILE A 1029 -22.33 8.55 -30.20
CA ILE A 1029 -22.41 8.24 -31.64
C ILE A 1029 -23.28 9.26 -32.40
N PHE A 1030 -24.11 10.02 -31.69
CA PHE A 1030 -25.05 11.00 -32.23
C PHE A 1030 -24.58 12.42 -31.95
N ALA A 1031 -24.85 13.34 -32.87
CA ALA A 1031 -24.37 14.72 -32.79
C ALA A 1031 -24.93 15.47 -31.57
N ASP A 1032 -24.18 16.46 -31.06
CA ASP A 1032 -24.58 17.23 -29.89
C ASP A 1032 -25.98 17.85 -30.02
N GLY A 1033 -26.78 17.66 -28.97
CA GLY A 1033 -28.18 18.08 -28.92
C GLY A 1033 -29.18 17.10 -29.57
N VAL A 1034 -28.72 16.02 -30.23
CA VAL A 1034 -29.58 14.95 -30.74
C VAL A 1034 -29.80 13.88 -29.66
N THR A 1035 -31.03 13.76 -29.17
CA THR A 1035 -31.42 12.74 -28.18
C THR A 1035 -32.25 11.66 -28.84
N LEU A 1036 -31.84 10.39 -28.72
CA LEU A 1036 -32.64 9.26 -29.16
C LEU A 1036 -33.61 8.77 -28.09
N SER A 1037 -34.82 8.41 -28.53
CA SER A 1037 -35.83 7.73 -27.72
C SER A 1037 -36.26 6.43 -28.40
N VAL A 1038 -36.14 5.31 -27.69
CA VAL A 1038 -36.53 3.98 -28.14
C VAL A 1038 -37.86 3.61 -27.47
N ASN A 1039 -38.85 3.18 -28.24
CA ASN A 1039 -40.20 2.90 -27.74
C ASN A 1039 -40.87 1.73 -28.48
N ASN A 1040 -41.83 1.08 -27.81
CA ASN A 1040 -42.52 -0.10 -28.36
C ASN A 1040 -43.79 0.21 -29.18
N GLY A 1041 -44.02 1.48 -29.53
CA GLY A 1041 -45.24 1.93 -30.23
C GLY A 1041 -46.54 1.83 -29.41
N LYS A 1042 -46.49 1.32 -28.17
CA LYS A 1042 -47.65 1.02 -27.32
C LYS A 1042 -47.69 1.85 -26.03
N GLY A 1043 -46.65 2.65 -25.77
CA GLY A 1043 -46.58 3.59 -24.65
C GLY A 1043 -45.44 3.32 -23.66
N TYR A 1044 -44.58 2.32 -23.90
CA TYR A 1044 -43.34 2.11 -23.17
C TYR A 1044 -42.15 2.68 -23.95
N SER A 1045 -41.24 3.38 -23.27
CA SER A 1045 -40.13 4.09 -23.91
C SER A 1045 -38.93 4.33 -23.00
N ILE A 1046 -37.73 4.04 -23.51
CA ILE A 1046 -36.45 4.48 -22.98
C ILE A 1046 -36.10 5.82 -23.67
N ALA A 1047 -36.01 6.90 -22.92
CA ALA A 1047 -35.54 8.20 -23.41
C ALA A 1047 -34.05 8.39 -23.07
N GLY A 1048 -33.30 9.07 -23.93
CA GLY A 1048 -31.86 9.28 -23.74
C GLY A 1048 -31.00 8.05 -24.07
N ALA A 1049 -31.45 7.22 -25.01
CA ALA A 1049 -30.85 5.91 -25.32
C ALA A 1049 -29.49 5.98 -26.06
N ASN A 1050 -28.89 7.17 -26.23
CA ASN A 1050 -27.68 7.39 -27.04
C ASN A 1050 -26.53 6.45 -26.67
N SER A 1051 -26.28 6.24 -25.38
CA SER A 1051 -25.20 5.41 -24.83
C SER A 1051 -25.46 3.90 -24.87
N LEU A 1052 -26.59 3.46 -25.43
CA LEU A 1052 -26.95 2.05 -25.59
C LEU A 1052 -26.75 1.54 -27.03
N PHE A 1053 -26.45 2.45 -27.98
CA PHE A 1053 -26.14 2.09 -29.35
C PHE A 1053 -24.63 1.91 -29.56
N THR A 1054 -24.25 1.07 -30.52
CA THR A 1054 -22.90 0.97 -31.08
C THR A 1054 -22.96 0.93 -32.61
N MET A 1055 -21.85 1.29 -33.28
CA MET A 1055 -21.67 1.05 -34.72
C MET A 1055 -21.10 -0.34 -35.02
N VAL A 1056 -20.63 -1.07 -34.01
CA VAL A 1056 -20.08 -2.43 -34.16
C VAL A 1056 -21.20 -3.47 -34.23
N ARG A 1057 -21.16 -4.31 -35.27
CA ARG A 1057 -22.14 -5.39 -35.42
C ARG A 1057 -21.85 -6.55 -34.45
N PRO A 1058 -22.84 -7.04 -33.68
CA PRO A 1058 -22.68 -8.23 -32.85
C PRO A 1058 -22.32 -9.49 -33.67
N SER A 1059 -21.54 -10.38 -33.06
CA SER A 1059 -21.10 -11.64 -33.65
C SER A 1059 -22.23 -12.68 -33.78
N ALA A 1060 -22.00 -13.74 -34.55
CA ALA A 1060 -22.98 -14.81 -34.73
C ALA A 1060 -23.33 -15.53 -33.42
N GLU A 1061 -22.36 -15.69 -32.51
CA GLU A 1061 -22.56 -16.30 -31.19
C GLU A 1061 -23.33 -15.37 -30.24
N GLU A 1062 -23.02 -14.07 -30.22
CA GLU A 1062 -23.79 -13.07 -29.44
C GLU A 1062 -25.25 -12.96 -29.90
N LEU A 1063 -25.50 -13.14 -31.20
CA LEU A 1063 -26.85 -13.19 -31.80
C LEU A 1063 -27.52 -14.57 -31.69
N MET A 1064 -26.80 -15.59 -31.18
CA MET A 1064 -27.20 -16.99 -31.07
C MET A 1064 -27.70 -17.61 -32.38
N GLN A 1065 -26.93 -17.45 -33.46
CA GLN A 1065 -27.24 -18.00 -34.79
C GLN A 1065 -26.49 -19.32 -35.02
N GLU A 1066 -27.20 -20.43 -35.27
CA GLU A 1066 -26.59 -21.73 -35.57
C GLU A 1066 -25.84 -21.69 -36.92
N GLU A 1067 -24.58 -22.17 -36.96
CA GLU A 1067 -23.83 -22.31 -38.21
C GLU A 1067 -24.51 -23.28 -39.18
N SER A 1068 -24.72 -22.85 -40.43
CA SER A 1068 -25.26 -23.71 -41.48
C SER A 1068 -24.16 -24.55 -42.14
N GLU A 1069 -24.22 -25.88 -42.00
CA GLU A 1069 -23.26 -26.82 -42.64
C GLU A 1069 -23.11 -26.58 -44.16
N GLU A 1070 -21.89 -26.32 -44.64
CA GLU A 1070 -21.60 -26.42 -46.08
C GLU A 1070 -21.62 -27.89 -46.56
N PRO A 1071 -22.21 -28.19 -47.74
CA PRO A 1071 -22.42 -29.56 -48.18
C PRO A 1071 -21.15 -30.22 -48.73
N ALA A 1072 -20.71 -31.30 -48.09
CA ALA A 1072 -19.55 -32.09 -48.52
C ALA A 1072 -19.66 -32.62 -49.97
N GLU A 1073 -18.57 -32.50 -50.74
CA GLU A 1073 -18.50 -33.01 -52.12
C GLU A 1073 -18.68 -34.53 -52.20
N VAL A 1074 -19.34 -35.00 -53.27
CA VAL A 1074 -19.73 -36.40 -53.47
C VAL A 1074 -18.74 -37.17 -54.36
N PRO A 1075 -18.04 -38.20 -53.86
CA PRO A 1075 -17.28 -39.15 -54.68
C PRO A 1075 -18.23 -40.15 -55.39
N VAL A 1076 -17.90 -40.51 -56.63
CA VAL A 1076 -18.77 -41.31 -57.51
C VAL A 1076 -18.49 -42.83 -57.44
N GLU A 1077 -19.56 -43.61 -57.30
CA GLU A 1077 -19.81 -45.03 -57.71
C GLU A 1077 -18.61 -45.89 -58.20
N GLU A 1078 -18.24 -46.96 -57.47
CA GLU A 1078 -18.70 -48.37 -57.62
C GLU A 1078 -17.91 -49.22 -58.66
N PRO A 1079 -18.04 -50.57 -58.72
CA PRO A 1079 -18.18 -51.57 -57.64
C PRO A 1079 -17.29 -52.83 -57.85
N ALA A 1080 -17.41 -53.84 -56.97
CA ALA A 1080 -17.85 -55.22 -57.31
C ALA A 1080 -17.21 -56.40 -56.53
N HIS A 1081 -18.08 -57.23 -55.89
CA HIS A 1081 -17.96 -58.69 -55.65
C HIS A 1081 -16.84 -59.23 -54.70
N SER A 1082 -17.00 -60.34 -53.95
CA SER A 1082 -18.11 -61.32 -53.82
C SER A 1082 -18.17 -62.00 -52.43
N GLU A 1083 -19.34 -62.57 -52.10
CA GLU A 1083 -19.61 -63.54 -50.99
C GLU A 1083 -18.94 -64.94 -51.23
N PRO A 1084 -19.28 -66.09 -50.55
CA PRO A 1084 -20.14 -66.33 -49.36
C PRO A 1084 -19.69 -67.41 -48.32
N ALA A 1085 -20.30 -67.36 -47.11
CA ALA A 1085 -20.70 -68.52 -46.25
C ALA A 1085 -19.57 -69.43 -45.63
N PRO A 1086 -19.84 -70.43 -44.74
CA PRO A 1086 -21.15 -70.93 -44.25
C PRO A 1086 -21.28 -71.26 -42.72
N THR A 1087 -22.54 -71.44 -42.28
CA THR A 1087 -22.97 -72.34 -41.17
C THR A 1087 -23.49 -73.68 -41.77
N PRO A 1088 -23.75 -74.82 -41.05
CA PRO A 1088 -24.10 -74.99 -39.62
C PRO A 1088 -23.65 -76.30 -38.87
N GLN A 1089 -23.96 -76.39 -37.55
CA GLN A 1089 -24.40 -77.61 -36.78
C GLN A 1089 -23.52 -78.92 -36.69
N PRO A 1090 -23.86 -79.97 -35.87
CA PRO A 1090 -24.15 -79.97 -34.42
C PRO A 1090 -23.62 -81.22 -33.60
N ALA A 1091 -23.72 -81.15 -32.25
CA ALA A 1091 -23.90 -82.28 -31.29
C ALA A 1091 -22.73 -83.29 -31.01
N PRO A 1092 -22.77 -84.16 -29.95
CA PRO A 1092 -23.09 -83.85 -28.54
C PRO A 1092 -22.22 -84.58 -27.46
N SER A 1093 -22.31 -84.09 -26.20
CA SER A 1093 -22.27 -84.81 -24.90
C SER A 1093 -21.10 -85.75 -24.47
N ASN A 1094 -20.42 -85.40 -23.35
CA ASN A 1094 -20.22 -86.23 -22.13
C ASN A 1094 -19.54 -85.39 -21.01
N GLN A 1095 -20.06 -85.33 -19.77
CA GLN A 1095 -19.76 -86.19 -18.58
C GLN A 1095 -18.33 -86.09 -17.99
N SER A 1096 -18.08 -86.12 -16.67
CA SER A 1096 -18.87 -85.72 -15.46
C SER A 1096 -18.08 -85.99 -14.16
N SER A 1097 -17.80 -84.98 -13.32
CA SER A 1097 -17.41 -85.10 -11.89
C SER A 1097 -17.20 -83.71 -11.24
N SER A 1098 -17.16 -83.52 -9.91
CA SER A 1098 -18.14 -83.87 -8.86
C SER A 1098 -17.67 -83.35 -7.47
N SER A 1099 -18.63 -83.02 -6.59
CA SER A 1099 -18.52 -82.95 -5.11
C SER A 1099 -17.93 -81.68 -4.43
N ASN A 1100 -18.67 -81.22 -3.41
CA ASN A 1100 -18.24 -80.75 -2.07
C ASN A 1100 -17.37 -79.46 -1.93
N GLN A 1101 -17.48 -78.62 -0.89
CA GLN A 1101 -18.44 -78.57 0.24
C GLN A 1101 -18.51 -77.17 0.90
N SER A 1102 -19.67 -76.86 1.50
CA SER A 1102 -19.96 -76.34 2.87
C SER A 1102 -18.79 -75.94 3.79
N SER A 1103 -18.91 -75.01 4.76
CA SER A 1103 -20.00 -74.20 5.35
C SER A 1103 -19.34 -73.08 6.22
N SER A 1104 -19.96 -72.18 7.00
CA SER A 1104 -21.23 -72.07 7.77
C SER A 1104 -21.32 -70.62 8.31
N SER A 1105 -22.40 -69.99 8.78
CA SER A 1105 -23.85 -70.23 9.02
C SER A 1105 -24.43 -68.91 9.62
N SER A 1106 -25.70 -68.53 9.69
CA SER A 1106 -27.03 -69.07 9.28
C SER A 1106 -28.04 -67.92 9.52
N SER A 1107 -28.67 -67.31 8.51
CA SER A 1107 -29.97 -67.69 7.90
C SER A 1107 -31.23 -67.52 8.78
N ASN A 1108 -32.18 -66.72 8.28
CA ASN A 1108 -33.54 -66.50 8.82
C ASN A 1108 -34.36 -67.79 9.06
N SER A 1109 -35.33 -67.77 10.00
CA SER A 1109 -36.78 -67.68 9.68
C SER A 1109 -37.75 -68.21 10.77
N ALA A 1110 -38.96 -67.62 10.78
CA ALA A 1110 -40.28 -68.16 11.14
C ALA A 1110 -40.58 -68.78 12.55
N SER A 1111 -41.61 -68.20 13.23
CA SER A 1111 -42.68 -68.83 14.05
C SER A 1111 -42.34 -70.03 14.97
N THR A 1112 -42.72 -70.05 16.26
CA THR A 1112 -44.13 -70.07 16.73
C THR A 1112 -44.22 -69.85 18.26
N ALA A 1113 -45.38 -69.40 18.74
CA ALA A 1113 -45.79 -69.06 20.12
C ALA A 1113 -45.38 -69.98 21.30
N VAL A 1114 -45.36 -69.40 22.51
CA VAL A 1114 -46.13 -69.86 23.69
C VAL A 1114 -46.43 -68.67 24.65
N SER A 1115 -47.52 -68.79 25.42
CA SER A 1115 -48.08 -67.83 26.40
C SER A 1115 -47.22 -67.69 27.70
N ALA A 1116 -47.46 -66.75 28.63
CA ALA A 1116 -48.75 -66.18 29.05
C ALA A 1116 -48.70 -64.88 29.88
N GLN A 1117 -49.76 -64.05 29.73
CA GLN A 1117 -50.67 -63.41 30.71
C GLN A 1117 -50.22 -62.97 32.14
N PRO A 1118 -51.01 -62.10 32.85
CA PRO A 1118 -52.25 -61.38 32.46
C PRO A 1118 -52.18 -59.85 32.72
N ALA A 1119 -53.31 -59.15 32.53
CA ALA A 1119 -53.45 -57.70 32.72
C ALA A 1119 -54.26 -57.29 33.97
N ALA A 1120 -54.25 -55.97 34.25
CA ALA A 1120 -55.14 -55.17 35.10
C ALA A 1120 -55.02 -55.25 36.64
N ASN A 1121 -54.70 -54.10 37.28
CA ASN A 1121 -55.65 -53.39 38.16
C ASN A 1121 -55.16 -52.02 38.73
N ASN A 1122 -56.05 -51.03 38.65
CA ASN A 1122 -56.50 -50.12 39.73
C ASN A 1122 -55.62 -49.74 40.96
N THR A 1123 -55.37 -48.43 41.09
CA THR A 1123 -55.65 -47.53 42.25
C THR A 1123 -54.89 -47.59 43.61
N VAL A 1124 -54.24 -46.45 43.95
CA VAL A 1124 -54.48 -45.57 45.14
C VAL A 1124 -53.73 -45.73 46.50
N THR A 1125 -53.30 -44.58 47.07
CA THR A 1125 -52.78 -44.24 48.45
C THR A 1125 -51.42 -44.86 48.90
N THR A 1126 -50.39 -44.12 49.39
CA THR A 1126 -50.18 -43.27 50.62
C THR A 1126 -50.24 -44.06 51.95
N VAL A 1127 -49.63 -43.68 53.10
CA VAL A 1127 -49.01 -42.43 53.62
C VAL A 1127 -47.83 -42.79 54.57
N ALA A 1128 -46.87 -41.88 54.80
CA ALA A 1128 -46.19 -41.75 56.10
C ALA A 1128 -45.61 -40.32 56.31
N GLU A 1129 -45.98 -39.65 57.40
CA GLU A 1129 -45.40 -38.37 57.86
C GLU A 1129 -44.38 -38.62 59.01
N ALA A 1130 -43.50 -37.64 59.31
CA ALA A 1130 -43.43 -37.00 60.64
C ALA A 1130 -42.22 -36.05 60.89
N GLN A 1131 -42.53 -34.90 61.53
CA GLN A 1131 -41.80 -34.24 62.63
C GLN A 1131 -40.42 -33.56 62.46
N VAL A 1132 -40.47 -32.21 62.48
CA VAL A 1132 -39.58 -31.27 63.22
C VAL A 1132 -39.62 -31.53 64.76
N PRO A 1133 -38.72 -31.03 65.66
CA PRO A 1133 -38.11 -29.67 65.64
C PRO A 1133 -36.70 -29.43 66.30
N LEU A 1134 -36.29 -28.15 66.33
CA LEU A 1134 -35.52 -27.37 67.36
C LEU A 1134 -34.04 -26.94 67.14
N ALA A 1135 -33.89 -25.60 67.13
CA ALA A 1135 -32.80 -24.74 67.66
C ALA A 1135 -31.39 -24.73 66.98
N GLY A 1136 -30.75 -23.56 66.80
CA GLY A 1136 -31.20 -22.20 67.16
C GLY A 1136 -30.29 -21.03 66.73
N ASP A 1137 -30.74 -19.81 67.11
CA ASP A 1137 -30.25 -18.43 66.90
C ASP A 1137 -28.72 -18.16 66.80
N THR A 1138 -28.24 -17.09 66.14
CA THR A 1138 -28.42 -15.69 66.62
C THR A 1138 -28.23 -14.59 65.54
N LYS A 1139 -28.94 -13.47 65.69
CA LYS A 1139 -28.86 -12.23 64.87
C LYS A 1139 -28.08 -11.10 65.58
N ILE A 1140 -27.34 -10.27 64.84
CA ILE A 1140 -27.27 -8.78 64.92
C ILE A 1140 -26.89 -8.31 63.49
N ALA A 1141 -27.50 -7.37 62.75
CA ALA A 1141 -28.44 -6.25 62.97
C ALA A 1141 -27.81 -4.83 63.04
N SER A 1142 -27.81 -4.15 61.88
CA SER A 1142 -27.96 -2.69 61.65
C SER A 1142 -27.00 -1.68 62.32
N ASN A 1143 -26.50 -0.73 61.51
CA ASN A 1143 -27.06 0.63 61.54
C ASN A 1143 -26.71 1.49 60.31
N LYS A 1144 -27.70 2.26 59.83
CA LYS A 1144 -27.48 3.50 59.06
C LYS A 1144 -27.36 4.66 60.05
N ALA A 1145 -26.40 5.54 59.84
CA ALA A 1145 -26.42 6.90 60.37
C ALA A 1145 -26.06 7.87 59.23
N ASN A 1146 -26.89 8.90 59.03
CA ASN A 1146 -26.75 9.88 57.96
C ASN A 1146 -26.83 11.30 58.58
N LYS A 1147 -26.48 12.31 57.79
CA LYS A 1147 -26.74 13.75 57.97
C LYS A 1147 -25.82 14.61 58.85
N VAL A 1148 -25.23 15.60 58.15
CA VAL A 1148 -25.41 17.06 58.35
C VAL A 1148 -24.26 17.91 58.95
N THR A 1149 -23.46 18.44 58.02
CA THR A 1149 -23.32 19.88 57.69
C THR A 1149 -23.09 20.91 58.81
N LYS A 1150 -21.89 21.52 58.78
CA LYS A 1150 -21.61 22.98 58.70
C LYS A 1150 -20.08 23.15 58.50
N THR A 1151 -19.53 23.74 57.44
CA THR A 1151 -19.75 25.05 56.77
C THR A 1151 -19.29 26.25 57.61
N LYS A 1152 -18.41 27.08 56.99
CA LYS A 1152 -17.81 28.35 57.43
C LYS A 1152 -16.60 28.28 58.40
N ALA A 1153 -15.58 29.14 58.27
CA ALA A 1153 -15.20 30.03 57.14
C ALA A 1153 -13.82 30.71 57.35
N THR A 1154 -13.18 31.09 56.22
CA THR A 1154 -12.36 32.31 55.99
C THR A 1154 -11.10 32.62 56.83
N LYS A 1155 -10.05 33.03 56.08
CA LYS A 1155 -9.11 34.13 56.37
C LYS A 1155 -7.99 33.88 57.43
N SER A 1156 -6.78 34.46 57.31
CA SER A 1156 -6.15 35.26 56.22
C SER A 1156 -4.63 35.44 56.45
N THR A 1157 -3.85 35.54 55.36
CA THR A 1157 -2.64 36.39 55.14
C THR A 1157 -1.41 36.37 56.08
N THR A 1158 -0.24 36.27 55.41
CA THR A 1158 1.01 37.08 55.55
C THR A 1158 1.97 36.91 56.75
N ASP A 1159 3.14 36.33 56.43
CA ASP A 1159 4.48 36.98 56.41
C ASP A 1159 5.52 36.92 57.55
N THR A 1160 6.78 36.97 57.06
CA THR A 1160 8.04 37.48 57.66
C THR A 1160 8.78 36.74 58.79
N THR A 1161 9.78 35.96 58.36
CA THR A 1161 11.23 36.05 58.68
C THR A 1161 11.81 36.12 60.12
N GLU A 1162 12.82 35.24 60.30
CA GLU A 1162 14.15 35.47 60.92
C GLU A 1162 14.43 35.32 62.45
N GLU A 1163 15.55 34.59 62.71
CA GLU A 1163 16.45 34.60 63.88
C GLU A 1163 15.90 34.12 65.27
N LYS A 1164 16.69 33.55 66.20
CA LYS A 1164 18.16 33.39 66.35
C LYS A 1164 18.54 32.24 67.34
N LEU A 1165 19.84 31.87 67.40
CA LEU A 1165 20.56 31.08 68.45
C LEU A 1165 20.27 29.56 68.49
N SER A 1166 21.16 28.63 68.88
CA SER A 1166 22.65 28.54 69.01
C SER A 1166 23.04 27.06 69.36
N GLU A 1167 24.26 26.57 69.70
CA GLU A 1167 25.63 27.07 70.00
C GLU A 1167 26.67 25.89 69.89
N GLU A 1168 27.97 26.16 69.61
CA GLU A 1168 29.20 25.35 69.93
C GLU A 1168 29.42 23.88 69.41
N ALA A 1169 30.64 23.39 69.06
CA ALA A 1169 31.97 24.00 68.83
C ALA A 1169 33.04 23.06 68.19
N ASN A 1170 34.07 23.66 67.54
CA ASN A 1170 35.50 23.22 67.38
C ASN A 1170 35.89 22.01 66.47
N THR A 1171 37.04 21.97 65.75
CA THR A 1171 38.20 22.91 65.55
C THR A 1171 39.10 22.53 64.34
N GLU A 1172 39.79 23.54 63.73
CA GLU A 1172 41.16 23.53 63.13
C GLU A 1172 41.49 22.60 61.92
N GLU A 1173 42.33 22.93 60.91
CA GLU A 1173 42.99 24.20 60.49
C GLU A 1173 43.49 24.15 58.99
N THR A 1174 43.90 25.33 58.48
CA THR A 1174 44.72 25.78 57.30
C THR A 1174 45.73 24.81 56.59
N GLU A 1175 46.30 25.05 55.38
CA GLU A 1175 46.37 26.18 54.40
C GLU A 1175 46.81 25.71 52.96
N GLU A 1176 47.11 26.65 52.04
CA GLU A 1176 47.62 26.48 50.65
C GLU A 1176 49.04 25.81 50.56
N ASN A 1177 49.58 25.27 49.45
CA ASN A 1177 50.00 25.97 48.21
C ASN A 1177 50.87 25.08 47.25
N ASP A 1178 51.01 25.51 45.98
CA ASP A 1178 52.13 25.39 45.00
C ASP A 1178 52.64 24.07 44.30
N THR A 1179 52.78 24.21 42.97
CA THR A 1179 53.77 23.64 42.00
C THR A 1179 54.09 22.13 41.86
N ALA A 1180 53.63 21.58 40.72
CA ALA A 1180 54.41 21.23 39.51
C ALA A 1180 55.60 20.21 39.49
N GLU A 1181 55.68 19.51 38.35
CA GLU A 1181 56.83 18.83 37.70
C GLU A 1181 57.63 17.73 38.44
N ASN A 1182 57.52 16.50 37.92
CA ASN A 1182 58.66 15.94 37.19
C ASN A 1182 58.29 14.90 36.13
N THR A 1183 59.05 14.91 35.03
CA THR A 1183 59.20 13.80 34.07
C THR A 1183 60.06 12.68 34.71
N GLU A 1184 60.41 11.54 34.11
CA GLU A 1184 60.57 11.20 32.70
C GLU A 1184 60.57 9.67 32.46
N GLU A 1185 60.61 9.33 31.17
CA GLU A 1185 60.94 8.09 30.45
C GLU A 1185 61.92 7.04 31.08
N ALA A 1186 62.04 5.80 30.57
CA ALA A 1186 61.15 4.94 29.77
C ALA A 1186 61.73 3.51 29.54
N SER A 1187 60.84 2.53 29.39
CA SER A 1187 60.90 1.45 28.37
C SER A 1187 61.93 0.27 28.40
N VAL A 1188 61.51 -0.81 27.72
CA VAL A 1188 62.26 -1.97 27.15
C VAL A 1188 63.05 -2.92 28.09
N ALA A 1189 62.54 -4.16 28.22
CA ALA A 1189 63.23 -5.37 27.71
C ALA A 1189 62.37 -6.64 27.75
N SER A 1190 62.47 -7.44 26.68
CA SER A 1190 61.88 -8.78 26.44
C SER A 1190 62.31 -9.89 27.41
N GLY A 1191 61.49 -10.93 27.63
CA GLY A 1191 61.91 -12.16 28.32
C GLY A 1191 60.88 -13.29 28.45
N GLU A 1192 60.82 -14.18 27.46
CA GLU A 1192 60.32 -15.58 27.54
C GLU A 1192 61.23 -16.42 28.49
N SER A 1193 60.88 -17.58 29.10
CA SER A 1193 59.69 -18.47 29.13
C SER A 1193 59.82 -19.51 30.30
N GLU A 1194 58.93 -20.52 30.34
CA GLU A 1194 59.06 -21.89 30.92
C GLU A 1194 59.12 -22.16 32.45
N LYS A 1195 58.24 -23.09 32.90
CA LYS A 1195 58.50 -24.36 33.68
C LYS A 1195 57.17 -25.00 34.13
N SER A 1196 56.99 -26.33 34.27
CA SER A 1196 57.84 -27.50 33.95
C SER A 1196 57.07 -28.84 33.94
N VAL A 1197 57.54 -29.78 33.11
CA VAL A 1197 57.55 -31.29 33.17
C VAL A 1197 57.24 -31.95 34.55
N THR A 1198 56.69 -33.17 34.71
CA THR A 1198 57.00 -34.52 34.09
C THR A 1198 55.83 -35.54 34.04
N GLU A 1199 56.02 -36.67 33.35
CA GLU A 1199 55.13 -37.85 33.17
C GLU A 1199 55.31 -38.99 34.23
N GLU A 1200 54.40 -40.00 34.29
CA GLU A 1200 54.66 -41.44 34.02
C GLU A 1200 53.51 -42.45 34.39
N ALA A 1201 53.55 -43.64 33.76
CA ALA A 1201 53.14 -44.99 34.24
C ALA A 1201 51.70 -45.60 34.07
N ILE A 1202 51.58 -46.44 33.01
CA ILE A 1202 51.27 -47.91 33.01
C ILE A 1202 49.82 -48.47 33.23
N GLU A 1203 49.60 -49.62 32.57
CA GLU A 1203 48.45 -50.51 32.35
C GLU A 1203 47.80 -51.18 33.60
N ASP A 1204 46.54 -51.64 33.49
CA ASP A 1204 46.18 -53.08 33.66
C ASP A 1204 44.73 -53.44 33.21
N GLU A 1205 44.41 -54.74 33.08
CA GLU A 1205 43.14 -55.31 32.55
C GLU A 1205 42.11 -55.79 33.61
N GLU A 1206 40.81 -55.84 33.24
CA GLU A 1206 39.86 -57.00 33.34
C GLU A 1206 38.40 -56.51 33.07
N VAL A 1207 37.46 -57.08 32.30
CA VAL A 1207 37.19 -58.35 31.57
C VAL A 1207 36.04 -59.19 32.16
N ALA A 1208 34.94 -59.32 31.38
CA ALA A 1208 33.84 -60.32 31.47
C ALA A 1208 32.90 -60.30 32.71
N LYS A 1209 31.67 -60.86 32.75
CA LYS A 1209 30.59 -61.30 31.79
C LYS A 1209 29.26 -61.37 32.62
N ALA A 1210 28.04 -61.65 32.14
CA ALA A 1210 27.49 -62.24 30.90
C ALA A 1210 26.14 -61.50 30.53
N ALA A 1211 25.43 -61.69 29.42
CA ALA A 1211 25.04 -62.84 28.55
C ALA A 1211 23.79 -63.61 29.01
N LEU A 1212 22.99 -64.25 28.13
CA LEU A 1212 23.10 -64.43 26.67
C LEU A 1212 21.68 -64.41 26.02
N GLU A 1213 21.48 -65.10 24.88
CA GLU A 1213 20.28 -65.25 24.04
C GLU A 1213 19.75 -63.95 23.35
N GLU A 1214 19.51 -63.87 22.03
CA GLU A 1214 19.85 -64.80 20.92
C GLU A 1214 20.20 -64.03 19.60
N GLU A 1215 19.59 -64.34 18.44
CA GLU A 1215 20.05 -63.97 17.06
C GLU A 1215 18.79 -63.84 16.12
N ILE A 1216 18.72 -63.47 14.83
CA ILE A 1216 19.64 -63.39 13.66
C ILE A 1216 19.10 -62.38 12.60
N ASN A 1217 19.90 -61.45 12.03
CA ASN A 1217 20.20 -61.32 10.57
C ASN A 1217 21.14 -60.14 10.21
N SER A 1218 21.82 -60.18 9.04
CA SER A 1218 22.95 -59.29 8.71
C SER A 1218 23.17 -58.96 7.22
N ASN A 1219 23.79 -57.78 6.96
CA ASN A 1219 24.66 -57.36 5.82
C ASN A 1219 24.54 -55.82 5.61
N GLY A 1220 25.56 -55.02 5.24
CA GLY A 1220 27.01 -55.28 5.15
C GLY A 1220 27.77 -54.25 4.27
N PHE A 1221 29.03 -53.93 4.63
CA PHE A 1221 30.08 -53.24 3.84
C PHE A 1221 30.08 -51.71 3.62
N GLY A 1222 31.29 -51.21 3.26
CA GLY A 1222 31.70 -49.86 2.83
C GLY A 1222 33.10 -49.94 2.17
N ILE A 1223 33.91 -48.85 2.25
CA ILE A 1223 35.37 -48.76 1.92
C ILE A 1223 35.78 -48.46 0.43
N VAL A 1224 36.03 -47.16 0.10
CA VAL A 1224 37.37 -46.50 -0.09
C VAL A 1224 38.43 -47.14 -1.05
N PRO A 1225 39.31 -46.41 -1.83
CA PRO A 1225 39.29 -45.08 -2.51
C PRO A 1225 40.08 -45.07 -3.90
N ILE A 1226 40.91 -44.02 -4.22
CA ILE A 1226 41.92 -43.84 -5.33
C ILE A 1226 41.30 -43.33 -6.67
N VAL A 1227 41.82 -42.35 -7.47
CA VAL A 1227 43.17 -41.74 -7.80
C VAL A 1227 43.17 -40.20 -7.54
N ILE A 1228 44.22 -39.38 -7.27
CA ILE A 1228 45.72 -39.45 -7.16
C ILE A 1228 46.60 -38.77 -8.28
N ILE A 1229 46.80 -37.43 -8.15
CA ILE A 1229 48.02 -36.58 -8.41
C ILE A 1229 48.50 -36.27 -9.87
N ILE A 1230 48.99 -35.01 -10.07
CA ILE A 1230 50.08 -34.46 -10.97
C ILE A 1230 49.59 -33.25 -11.81
N LEU A 1231 50.20 -32.04 -11.77
CA LEU A 1231 51.30 -31.50 -10.95
C LEU A 1231 51.22 -29.95 -10.76
N ILE A 1232 52.04 -29.45 -9.83
CA ILE A 1232 52.24 -28.04 -9.40
C ILE A 1232 53.60 -27.53 -9.93
N ALA A 1233 53.78 -26.22 -10.16
CA ALA A 1233 54.88 -25.40 -9.59
C ALA A 1233 55.08 -24.01 -10.22
N PHE A 1234 54.95 -22.95 -9.41
CA PHE A 1234 56.03 -22.07 -8.89
C PHE A 1234 55.40 -20.75 -8.39
N GLY A 1235 55.78 -20.14 -7.26
CA GLY A 1235 56.75 -20.54 -6.21
C GLY A 1235 57.21 -19.30 -5.42
N GLY A 1236 56.95 -19.23 -4.12
CA GLY A 1236 57.19 -18.02 -3.29
C GLY A 1236 58.55 -17.94 -2.59
N ALA A 1237 58.89 -16.72 -2.14
CA ALA A 1237 60.06 -16.31 -1.31
C ALA A 1237 61.46 -16.54 -1.95
N THR A 1238 62.38 -15.57 -1.99
CA THR A 1238 63.06 -15.05 -0.79
C THR A 1238 63.88 -13.77 -1.09
N THR A 1239 63.71 -12.77 -0.22
CA THR A 1239 64.63 -11.72 0.27
C THR A 1239 65.99 -11.44 -0.42
N ALA A 1240 66.25 -10.14 -0.63
CA ALA A 1240 67.54 -9.45 -0.80
C ALA A 1240 68.35 -9.63 -2.10
N TYR A 1241 68.08 -8.74 -3.07
CA TYR A 1241 69.16 -7.98 -3.71
C TYR A 1241 68.97 -6.48 -3.49
N LEU A 1242 69.75 -5.91 -2.57
CA LEU A 1242 69.66 -4.51 -2.17
C LEU A 1242 70.25 -3.55 -3.22
N LEU A 1243 69.54 -2.44 -3.44
CA LEU A 1243 70.09 -1.10 -3.72
C LEU A 1243 71.14 -0.96 -4.85
N ARG A 1244 70.68 -0.73 -6.09
CA ARG A 1244 71.34 0.19 -7.06
C ARG A 1244 70.48 0.44 -8.31
N LYS A 1245 70.31 1.69 -8.78
CA LYS A 1245 70.39 2.96 -8.03
C LYS A 1245 69.62 4.07 -8.73
N ASN A 1246 68.78 4.71 -7.94
CA ASN A 1246 68.27 6.07 -8.05
C ASN A 1246 69.25 7.03 -8.74
N LYS A 1247 68.70 7.99 -9.48
CA LYS A 1247 68.61 9.33 -8.90
C LYS A 1247 67.37 10.09 -9.36
#